data_AF-A0A2A4CPM4-F1
#
_entry.id   AF-A0A2A4CPM4-F1
#
_cell.length_a   1.000
_cell.length_b   1.000
_cell.length_c   1.000
_cell.angle_alpha   90.00
_cell.angle_beta   90.00
_cell.angle_gamma   90.00
#
_symmetry.space_group_name_H-M   'P 1'
#
loop_
_entity.id
_entity.type
_entity.pdbx_description
1 polymer ?
#
loop_
_entity_poly.entity_id
_entity_poly.type
_entity_poly.pdbx_seq_one_letter_code
_entity_poly.pdbx_strand_id
1 'polypeptide(L)'
;MALRPKIMTPAAFGVAAVLSFAAASGIAALVEDQSGKAVKLALEADGHGWAQVQTDGLQVILAGTAPDEAERFRAVSKAGTAVDKDRIIDVIDVETRTILAAPEFSLEILRNGEGIQLIGLLPKGSKRGKMIEGLREVAKDRPVTDMLETVDYPAPVDWQPAVDFALEALATLPRSKISVQAGKVDIVAITDSREEKARIETTLARRRPSDLVLSFDISAPRPVITPFTLRFLIDTEGARFDACSADTEEARNQILAAAREAGAEGALGCTIGMGTPSPDWARAVSMTLRGLKELGAGSATFSDADIALSAAPSVSPRDFDRVVGELESNLPEVFSLKAELERPETKAADTIEFLADKGDDGQLTLRGRVLDDAQRTLIENYARALFGHDSVYGAMRSTKGLPEGWSVRAMAGLEALAELHEGQLLVTPDLMRVTGVSGNANASDEVARVLAGHLGEGARIDLKVQYDKRLDPVLSLPDGPECVRRLNAAVEHAKITFEPGSSTIAAEGAGAMDGLAAAMKDCEEFRIEVGGHTDSQGRDEMNLSLSQDRAQAVVRALMDRRISVRNMTAKGFGETQPIADNDTEEGREANRRIEFVLLDTEPMEQGEAAVAEVPTPIPDAVDAEPSEEELNAEFTETDAAPMEHEGEEPAEEPAPEDMATEDAQAESDAPTAEAPDASADPAPTEPEAAPAPATETTTTDPAATDQPEADPPAIEVQTPDKTTPRPLPRPQGLGDGQ
;
A
#
# COMPACT_ATOMS: atom_id res chain seq x y z
N MET A 1 71.90 59.30 -79.69
CA MET A 1 72.64 58.39 -78.77
C MET A 1 72.01 57.02 -78.90
N ALA A 2 72.67 56.04 -79.52
CA ALA A 2 72.07 54.73 -79.75
C ALA A 2 72.03 53.93 -78.44
N LEU A 3 70.84 53.61 -77.93
CA LEU A 3 70.70 52.71 -76.78
C LEU A 3 71.25 51.34 -77.16
N ARG A 4 72.11 50.78 -76.31
CA ARG A 4 72.70 49.45 -76.57
C ARG A 4 71.59 48.39 -76.58
N PRO A 5 71.59 47.44 -77.54
CA PRO A 5 70.50 46.45 -77.68
C PRO A 5 70.28 45.59 -76.42
N LYS A 6 71.30 45.44 -75.55
CA LYS A 6 71.20 44.76 -74.26
C LYS A 6 70.22 45.40 -73.26
N ILE A 7 69.79 46.65 -73.45
CA ILE A 7 68.84 47.35 -72.55
C ILE A 7 67.43 47.41 -73.16
N MET A 8 67.31 47.53 -74.48
CA MET A 8 65.99 47.60 -75.14
C MET A 8 65.18 46.31 -75.03
N THR A 9 65.84 45.15 -75.11
CA THR A 9 65.17 43.84 -75.01
C THR A 9 64.47 43.63 -73.66
N PRO A 10 65.15 43.74 -72.48
CA PRO A 10 64.46 43.59 -71.20
C PRO A 10 63.41 44.68 -70.93
N ALA A 11 63.61 45.91 -71.43
CA ALA A 11 62.60 46.96 -71.33
C ALA A 11 61.32 46.63 -72.11
N ALA A 12 61.44 46.05 -73.32
CA ALA A 12 60.30 45.60 -74.11
C ALA A 12 59.53 44.46 -73.43
N PHE A 13 60.24 43.47 -72.85
CA PHE A 13 59.60 42.42 -72.06
C PHE A 13 58.94 42.96 -70.78
N GLY A 14 59.54 43.96 -70.10
CA GLY A 14 58.94 44.62 -68.94
C GLY A 14 57.64 45.36 -69.28
N VAL A 15 57.62 46.13 -70.38
CA VAL A 15 56.41 46.80 -70.86
C VAL A 15 55.34 45.78 -71.30
N ALA A 16 55.73 44.71 -72.00
CA ALA A 16 54.81 43.65 -72.36
C ALA A 16 54.22 42.93 -71.13
N ALA A 17 55.02 42.69 -70.08
CA ALA A 17 54.55 42.10 -68.83
C ALA A 17 53.55 43.01 -68.10
N VAL A 18 53.82 44.32 -68.01
CA VAL A 18 52.91 45.30 -67.40
C VAL A 18 51.60 45.42 -68.19
N LEU A 19 51.66 45.46 -69.53
CA LEU A 19 50.47 45.52 -70.37
C LEU A 19 49.65 44.22 -70.29
N SER A 20 50.30 43.05 -70.27
CA SER A 20 49.63 41.76 -70.09
C SER A 20 48.99 41.63 -68.72
N PHE A 21 49.66 42.09 -67.65
CA PHE A 21 49.08 42.12 -66.30
C PHE A 21 47.88 43.06 -66.23
N ALA A 22 48.00 44.30 -66.73
CA ALA A 22 46.90 45.25 -66.76
C ALA A 22 45.70 44.75 -67.58
N ALA A 23 45.95 44.09 -68.71
CA ALA A 23 44.90 43.44 -69.51
C ALA A 23 44.25 42.27 -68.77
N ALA A 24 45.04 41.40 -68.12
CA ALA A 24 44.54 40.27 -67.34
C ALA A 24 43.71 40.73 -66.14
N SER A 25 44.19 41.70 -65.36
CA SER A 25 43.44 42.30 -64.24
C SER A 25 42.17 43.01 -64.72
N GLY A 26 42.21 43.69 -65.86
CA GLY A 26 41.03 44.31 -66.46
C GLY A 26 39.98 43.30 -66.92
N ILE A 27 40.40 42.17 -67.49
CA ILE A 27 39.51 41.07 -67.88
C ILE A 27 38.94 40.36 -66.65
N ALA A 28 39.77 40.10 -65.62
CA ALA A 28 39.31 39.50 -64.35
C ALA A 28 38.23 40.37 -63.69
N ALA A 29 38.50 41.67 -63.49
CA ALA A 29 37.54 42.60 -62.91
C ALA A 29 36.23 42.73 -63.72
N LEU A 30 36.29 42.61 -65.06
CA LEU A 30 35.09 42.58 -65.91
C LEU A 30 34.30 41.28 -65.73
N VAL A 31 34.96 40.13 -65.59
CA VAL A 31 34.31 38.83 -65.36
C VAL A 31 33.71 38.75 -63.96
N GLU A 32 34.40 39.29 -62.94
CA GLU A 32 33.91 39.43 -61.57
C GLU A 32 32.64 40.31 -61.52
N ASP A 33 32.72 41.54 -62.05
CA ASP A 33 31.59 42.49 -62.07
C ASP A 33 30.38 41.94 -62.84
N GLN A 34 30.59 41.27 -63.98
CA GLN A 34 29.51 40.63 -64.73
C GLN A 34 28.92 39.42 -63.98
N SER A 35 29.76 38.55 -63.40
CA SER A 35 29.30 37.37 -62.65
C SER A 35 28.50 37.79 -61.41
N GLY A 36 29.01 38.76 -60.64
CA GLY A 36 28.36 39.28 -59.44
C GLY A 36 27.03 39.95 -59.75
N LYS A 37 26.96 40.78 -60.81
CA LYS A 37 25.70 41.39 -61.26
C LYS A 37 24.69 40.35 -61.75
N ALA A 38 25.12 39.34 -62.51
CA ALA A 38 24.23 38.30 -63.01
C ALA A 38 23.62 37.47 -61.88
N VAL A 39 24.44 37.03 -60.92
CA VAL A 39 23.98 36.24 -59.75
C VAL A 39 23.09 37.09 -58.85
N LYS A 40 23.48 38.33 -58.55
CA LYS A 40 22.67 39.24 -57.72
C LYS A 40 21.29 39.51 -58.34
N LEU A 41 21.23 39.80 -59.64
CA LEU A 41 19.96 40.02 -60.34
C LEU A 41 19.10 38.75 -60.35
N ALA A 42 19.71 37.56 -60.50
CA ALA A 42 19.00 36.28 -60.48
C ALA A 42 18.41 35.96 -59.10
N LEU A 43 19.09 36.31 -58.02
CA LEU A 43 18.61 36.15 -56.63
C LEU A 43 17.50 37.15 -56.29
N GLU A 44 17.70 38.44 -56.58
CA GLU A 44 16.71 39.50 -56.34
C GLU A 44 15.40 39.25 -57.11
N ALA A 45 15.48 38.77 -58.36
CA ALA A 45 14.31 38.46 -59.18
C ALA A 45 13.47 37.27 -58.68
N ASP A 46 14.02 36.43 -57.80
CA ASP A 46 13.38 35.22 -57.26
C ASP A 46 12.96 35.39 -55.79
N GLY A 47 13.16 36.57 -55.20
CA GLY A 47 12.82 36.90 -53.81
C GLY A 47 13.96 36.76 -52.80
N HIS A 48 15.13 36.26 -53.21
CA HIS A 48 16.30 35.99 -52.35
C HIS A 48 17.13 37.25 -52.03
N GLY A 49 16.48 38.40 -51.83
CA GLY A 49 17.13 39.69 -51.56
C GLY A 49 17.88 39.77 -50.22
N TRP A 50 17.75 38.74 -49.38
CA TRP A 50 18.53 38.54 -48.15
C TRP A 50 19.94 37.97 -48.43
N ALA A 51 20.15 37.34 -49.59
CA ALA A 51 21.42 36.74 -49.97
C ALA A 51 22.39 37.79 -50.56
N GLN A 52 23.55 37.95 -49.91
CA GLN A 52 24.63 38.81 -50.35
C GLN A 52 25.55 38.04 -51.30
N VAL A 53 26.01 38.72 -52.35
CA VAL A 53 26.88 38.16 -53.38
C VAL A 53 28.22 38.88 -53.35
N GLN A 54 29.31 38.12 -53.18
CA GLN A 54 30.68 38.59 -53.33
C GLN A 54 31.39 37.77 -54.41
N THR A 55 32.39 38.34 -55.07
CA THR A 55 33.13 37.68 -56.16
C THR A 55 34.63 37.83 -55.97
N ASP A 56 35.36 36.73 -56.12
CA ASP A 56 36.83 36.70 -56.09
C ASP A 56 37.34 35.87 -57.28
N GLY A 57 37.87 36.54 -58.30
CA GLY A 57 38.26 35.92 -59.57
C GLY A 57 37.09 35.23 -60.28
N LEU A 58 37.12 33.90 -60.27
CA LEU A 58 36.02 33.08 -60.80
C LEU A 58 35.01 32.64 -59.74
N GLN A 59 35.33 32.71 -58.45
CA GLN A 59 34.44 32.23 -57.39
C GLN A 59 33.37 33.26 -57.03
N VAL A 60 32.18 32.77 -56.70
CA VAL A 60 31.04 33.56 -56.20
C VAL A 60 30.69 33.08 -54.82
N ILE A 61 30.89 33.93 -53.82
CA ILE A 61 30.58 33.64 -52.42
C ILE A 61 29.18 34.17 -52.14
N LEU A 62 28.29 33.28 -51.69
CA LEU A 62 26.96 33.62 -51.21
C LEU A 62 26.99 33.65 -49.68
N ALA A 63 26.52 34.73 -49.08
CA ALA A 63 26.48 34.89 -47.63
C ALA A 63 25.19 35.58 -47.18
N GLY A 64 24.79 35.40 -45.93
CA GLY A 64 23.55 35.95 -45.37
C GLY A 64 22.83 34.92 -44.51
N THR A 65 21.61 35.23 -44.09
CA THR A 65 20.80 34.34 -43.25
C THR A 65 19.50 33.99 -43.98
N ALA A 66 19.31 32.71 -44.29
CA ALA A 66 18.11 32.18 -44.92
C ALA A 66 17.00 31.92 -43.87
N PRO A 67 15.71 32.18 -44.20
CA PRO A 67 14.60 31.91 -43.28
C PRO A 67 14.39 30.42 -42.94
N ASP A 68 14.79 29.52 -43.86
CA ASP A 68 14.81 28.08 -43.68
C ASP A 68 15.77 27.40 -44.70
N GLU A 69 16.00 26.10 -44.52
CA GLU A 69 16.90 25.30 -45.36
C GLU A 69 16.43 25.18 -46.83
N ALA A 70 15.13 25.23 -47.08
CA ALA A 70 14.59 25.14 -48.44
C ALA A 70 14.85 26.44 -49.22
N GLU A 71 14.69 27.60 -48.58
CA GLU A 71 15.03 28.91 -49.15
C GLU A 71 16.55 29.07 -49.35
N ARG A 72 17.40 28.57 -48.42
CA ARG A 72 18.85 28.46 -48.65
C ARG A 72 19.16 27.66 -49.92
N PHE A 73 18.63 26.44 -50.03
CA PHE A 73 18.86 25.58 -51.18
C PHE A 73 18.34 26.18 -52.50
N ARG A 74 17.21 26.89 -52.46
CA ARG A 74 16.65 27.63 -53.62
C ARG A 74 17.57 28.77 -54.04
N ALA A 75 18.07 29.59 -53.13
CA ALA A 75 19.00 30.67 -53.42
C ALA A 75 20.29 30.15 -54.09
N VAL A 76 20.94 29.13 -53.50
CA VAL A 76 22.15 28.50 -54.06
C VAL A 76 21.87 27.90 -55.45
N SER A 77 20.75 27.18 -55.59
CA SER A 77 20.33 26.62 -56.88
C SER A 77 20.07 27.70 -57.95
N LYS A 78 19.49 28.83 -57.56
CA LYS A 78 19.22 29.98 -58.44
C LYS A 78 20.50 30.67 -58.89
N ALA A 79 21.44 30.91 -57.97
CA ALA A 79 22.77 31.41 -58.32
C ALA A 79 23.47 30.49 -59.34
N GLY A 80 23.33 29.16 -59.17
CA GLY A 80 23.83 28.13 -60.09
C GLY A 80 23.14 28.07 -61.46
N THR A 81 22.24 29.00 -61.77
CA THR A 81 21.72 29.23 -63.14
C THR A 81 22.42 30.40 -63.85
N ALA A 82 23.08 31.30 -63.11
CA ALA A 82 23.79 32.46 -63.63
C ALA A 82 25.31 32.23 -63.74
N VAL A 83 25.88 31.36 -62.90
CA VAL A 83 27.26 30.88 -62.96
C VAL A 83 27.32 29.36 -62.77
N ASP A 84 28.46 28.76 -63.10
CA ASP A 84 28.70 27.34 -62.86
C ASP A 84 28.63 27.01 -61.35
N LYS A 85 28.09 25.84 -61.01
CA LYS A 85 27.86 25.42 -59.62
C LYS A 85 29.17 25.19 -58.87
N ASP A 86 30.18 24.68 -59.56
CA ASP A 86 31.52 24.45 -59.00
C ASP A 86 32.26 25.76 -58.64
N ARG A 87 31.71 26.91 -59.06
CA ARG A 87 32.24 28.25 -58.74
C ARG A 87 31.53 28.90 -57.54
N ILE A 88 30.47 28.29 -57.00
CA ILE A 88 29.69 28.87 -55.90
C ILE A 88 30.21 28.34 -54.56
N ILE A 89 30.57 29.27 -53.67
CA ILE A 89 30.87 29.00 -52.27
C ILE A 89 29.67 29.45 -51.45
N ASP A 90 29.00 28.49 -50.81
CA ASP A 90 27.86 28.74 -49.95
C ASP A 90 28.31 28.94 -48.50
N VAL A 91 28.09 30.15 -47.99
CA VAL A 91 28.34 30.60 -46.62
C VAL A 91 27.06 31.24 -46.06
N ILE A 92 25.90 30.69 -46.43
CA ILE A 92 24.59 31.11 -45.94
C ILE A 92 24.29 30.37 -44.62
N ASP A 93 24.07 31.14 -43.56
CA ASP A 93 23.52 30.66 -42.29
C ASP A 93 22.01 30.43 -42.42
N VAL A 94 21.42 29.56 -41.58
CA VAL A 94 19.96 29.32 -41.55
C VAL A 94 19.38 29.80 -40.21
N GLU A 95 18.25 30.50 -40.26
CA GLU A 95 17.58 31.03 -39.07
C GLU A 95 16.99 29.89 -38.20
N THR A 96 17.71 29.52 -37.13
CA THR A 96 17.25 28.50 -36.20
C THR A 96 16.08 29.01 -35.34
N ARG A 97 14.86 28.56 -35.66
CA ARG A 97 13.68 28.79 -34.80
C ARG A 97 13.74 27.92 -33.56
N THR A 98 14.17 28.49 -32.43
CA THR A 98 14.10 27.83 -31.13
C THR A 98 12.64 27.59 -30.75
N ILE A 99 12.21 26.33 -30.79
CA ILE A 99 10.96 25.92 -30.14
C ILE A 99 11.19 26.03 -28.64
N LEU A 100 10.55 27.02 -28.00
CA LEU A 100 10.53 27.12 -26.54
C LEU A 100 9.80 25.89 -26.01
N ALA A 101 10.52 24.99 -25.34
CA ALA A 101 9.92 23.91 -24.59
C ALA A 101 8.99 24.50 -23.51
N ALA A 102 7.84 23.87 -23.28
CA ALA A 102 6.95 24.27 -22.20
C ALA A 102 7.70 24.14 -20.85
N PRO A 103 7.53 25.10 -19.93
CA PRO A 103 8.17 25.01 -18.62
C PRO A 103 7.59 23.83 -17.83
N GLU A 104 8.43 23.13 -17.07
CA GLU A 104 7.97 22.08 -16.17
C GLU A 104 7.17 22.70 -15.02
N PHE A 105 5.86 22.47 -15.03
CA PHE A 105 4.99 22.86 -13.93
C PHE A 105 5.23 21.96 -12.73
N SER A 106 5.42 22.57 -11.57
CA SER A 106 5.62 21.89 -10.31
C SER A 106 4.93 22.63 -9.19
N LEU A 107 4.38 21.89 -8.24
CA LEU A 107 3.83 22.42 -7.00
C LEU A 107 4.34 21.54 -5.86
N GLU A 108 5.19 22.11 -5.01
CA GLU A 108 5.64 21.49 -3.78
C GLU A 108 4.89 22.10 -2.60
N ILE A 109 4.32 21.23 -1.78
CA ILE A 109 3.55 21.57 -0.58
C ILE A 109 4.25 20.93 0.62
N LEU A 110 4.75 21.77 1.54
CA LEU A 110 5.34 21.34 2.79
C LEU A 110 4.34 21.61 3.93
N ARG A 111 4.01 20.63 4.75
CA ARG A 111 3.14 20.76 5.93
C ARG A 111 3.81 20.14 7.15
N ASN A 112 3.88 20.91 8.24
CA ASN A 112 4.52 20.49 9.48
C ASN A 112 3.76 21.01 10.72
N GLY A 113 4.42 21.02 11.88
CA GLY A 113 3.86 21.59 13.11
C GLY A 113 3.60 23.10 13.04
N GLU A 114 4.39 23.84 12.26
CA GLU A 114 4.42 25.30 12.23
C GLU A 114 3.46 25.91 11.19
N GLY A 115 3.23 25.23 10.05
CA GLY A 115 2.34 25.74 9.01
C GLY A 115 2.34 24.93 7.71
N ILE A 116 1.92 25.60 6.64
CA ILE A 116 1.96 25.08 5.27
C ILE A 116 2.80 26.04 4.41
N GLN A 117 3.69 25.52 3.57
CA GLN A 117 4.46 26.30 2.61
C GLN A 117 4.24 25.75 1.20
N LEU A 118 4.04 26.66 0.23
CA LEU A 118 3.80 26.34 -1.17
C LEU A 118 4.93 26.92 -2.02
N ILE A 119 5.54 26.11 -2.87
CA ILE A 119 6.67 26.48 -3.72
C ILE A 119 6.45 25.90 -5.11
N GLY A 120 6.74 26.65 -6.18
CA GLY A 120 6.73 26.13 -7.55
C GLY A 120 6.05 27.02 -8.58
N LEU A 121 5.79 26.44 -9.75
CA LEU A 121 5.39 27.12 -10.97
C LEU A 121 4.05 26.59 -11.49
N LEU A 122 3.04 27.46 -11.52
CA LEU A 122 1.69 27.11 -11.95
C LEU A 122 1.41 27.51 -13.42
N PRO A 123 0.62 26.71 -14.18
CA PRO A 123 0.10 27.10 -15.48
C PRO A 123 -1.02 28.15 -15.40
N LYS A 124 -1.28 28.83 -16.53
CA LYS A 124 -2.39 29.77 -16.71
C LYS A 124 -3.73 29.10 -16.39
N GLY A 125 -4.56 29.79 -15.61
CA GLY A 125 -5.88 29.30 -15.21
C GLY A 125 -5.90 28.46 -13.93
N SER A 126 -4.72 28.15 -13.36
CA SER A 126 -4.61 27.52 -12.03
C SER A 126 -5.33 28.36 -10.97
N LYS A 127 -6.21 27.74 -10.19
CA LYS A 127 -7.09 28.41 -9.22
C LYS A 127 -6.35 28.76 -7.90
N ARG A 128 -5.16 29.36 -7.99
CA ARG A 128 -4.26 29.68 -6.85
C ARG A 128 -4.98 30.29 -5.64
N GLY A 129 -5.86 31.27 -5.85
CA GLY A 129 -6.64 31.89 -4.78
C GLY A 129 -7.50 30.90 -3.99
N LYS A 130 -8.21 30.00 -4.68
CA LYS A 130 -9.04 28.95 -4.05
C LYS A 130 -8.21 27.88 -3.37
N MET A 131 -7.07 27.52 -3.96
CA MET A 131 -6.10 26.60 -3.36
C MET A 131 -5.62 27.14 -2.00
N ILE A 132 -5.18 28.39 -1.95
CA ILE A 132 -4.71 29.03 -0.71
C ILE A 132 -5.84 29.18 0.32
N GLU A 133 -7.07 29.42 -0.13
CA GLU A 133 -8.26 29.49 0.72
C GLU A 133 -8.53 28.14 1.41
N GLY A 134 -8.65 27.04 0.66
CA GLY A 134 -8.83 25.69 1.24
C GLY A 134 -7.64 25.24 2.09
N LEU A 135 -6.42 25.63 1.73
CA LEU A 135 -5.22 25.36 2.54
C LEU A 135 -5.23 26.08 3.89
N ARG A 136 -5.88 27.23 4.03
CA ARG A 136 -6.07 27.90 5.33
C ARG A 136 -7.01 27.09 6.23
N GLU A 137 -8.06 26.51 5.67
CA GLU A 137 -8.94 25.60 6.42
C GLU A 137 -8.16 24.37 6.93
N VAL A 138 -7.29 23.79 6.10
CA VAL A 138 -6.41 22.66 6.45
C VAL A 138 -5.29 23.04 7.43
N ALA A 139 -4.78 24.28 7.36
CA ALA A 139 -3.78 24.80 8.30
C ALA A 139 -4.37 25.13 9.68
N LYS A 140 -5.68 25.44 9.74
CA LYS A 140 -6.38 26.08 10.86
C LYS A 140 -5.77 27.46 11.13
N ASP A 141 -5.35 27.75 12.36
CA ASP A 141 -4.77 29.04 12.75
C ASP A 141 -3.28 29.20 12.38
N ARG A 142 -2.69 28.23 11.67
CA ARG A 142 -1.26 28.23 11.32
C ARG A 142 -1.00 28.95 9.98
N PRO A 143 0.15 29.62 9.82
CA PRO A 143 0.49 30.35 8.60
C PRO A 143 0.51 29.44 7.35
N VAL A 144 0.01 30.00 6.24
CA VAL A 144 0.15 29.45 4.89
C VAL A 144 1.05 30.40 4.10
N THR A 145 2.29 29.97 3.85
CA THR A 145 3.32 30.72 3.12
C THR A 145 3.24 30.39 1.63
N ASP A 146 2.95 31.39 0.80
CA ASP A 146 2.78 31.25 -0.64
C ASP A 146 4.01 31.81 -1.39
N MET A 147 4.81 30.89 -1.97
CA MET A 147 5.96 31.18 -2.84
C MET A 147 5.73 30.64 -4.26
N LEU A 148 4.46 30.62 -4.70
CA LEU A 148 4.10 30.16 -6.04
C LEU A 148 4.28 31.27 -7.07
N GLU A 149 4.70 30.89 -8.27
CA GLU A 149 4.66 31.73 -9.46
C GLU A 149 3.64 31.20 -10.46
N THR A 150 3.26 32.00 -11.45
CA THR A 150 2.25 31.61 -12.45
C THR A 150 2.64 32.20 -13.79
N VAL A 151 2.78 31.34 -14.80
CA VAL A 151 3.28 31.72 -16.13
C VAL A 151 2.21 31.56 -17.20
N ASP A 152 2.34 32.33 -18.28
CA ASP A 152 1.35 32.40 -19.36
C ASP A 152 1.49 31.23 -20.36
N TYR A 153 1.35 30.00 -19.86
CA TYR A 153 1.31 28.76 -20.64
C TYR A 153 0.05 27.95 -20.26
N PRO A 154 -0.56 27.20 -21.20
CA PRO A 154 -1.74 26.38 -20.93
C PRO A 154 -1.42 25.25 -19.96
N ALA A 155 -2.40 24.89 -19.11
CA ALA A 155 -2.28 23.76 -18.21
C ALA A 155 -2.29 22.42 -18.98
N PRO A 156 -1.40 21.47 -18.66
CA PRO A 156 -1.53 20.08 -19.07
C PRO A 156 -2.86 19.47 -18.60
N VAL A 157 -3.39 18.49 -19.34
CA VAL A 157 -4.69 17.84 -19.04
C VAL A 157 -4.68 17.27 -17.61
N ASP A 158 -3.61 16.60 -17.24
CA ASP A 158 -3.48 15.84 -15.98
C ASP A 158 -3.00 16.71 -14.80
N TRP A 159 -2.91 18.03 -14.99
CA TRP A 159 -2.46 18.96 -13.95
C TRP A 159 -3.49 19.16 -12.84
N GLN A 160 -4.73 19.52 -13.20
CA GLN A 160 -5.76 19.82 -12.21
C GLN A 160 -6.15 18.59 -11.36
N PRO A 161 -6.33 17.37 -11.92
CA PRO A 161 -6.58 16.18 -11.12
C PRO A 161 -5.45 15.85 -10.14
N ALA A 162 -4.19 16.03 -10.54
CA ALA A 162 -3.03 15.82 -9.67
C ALA A 162 -2.99 16.82 -8.51
N VAL A 163 -3.30 18.09 -8.78
CA VAL A 163 -3.42 19.14 -7.76
C VAL A 163 -4.57 18.87 -6.79
N ASP A 164 -5.75 18.49 -7.28
CA ASP A 164 -6.92 18.24 -6.43
C ASP A 164 -6.67 17.03 -5.50
N PHE A 165 -6.11 15.93 -6.04
CA PHE A 165 -5.68 14.77 -5.24
C PHE A 165 -4.63 15.14 -4.18
N ALA A 166 -3.64 15.97 -4.53
CA ALA A 166 -2.61 16.42 -3.59
C ALA A 166 -3.17 17.25 -2.42
N LEU A 167 -4.19 18.08 -2.67
CA LEU A 167 -4.85 18.88 -1.63
C LEU A 167 -5.70 18.00 -0.70
N GLU A 168 -6.38 16.98 -1.22
CA GLU A 168 -7.07 15.98 -0.39
C GLU A 168 -6.09 15.18 0.48
N ALA A 169 -5.02 14.66 -0.12
CA ALA A 169 -3.98 13.91 0.59
C ALA A 169 -3.34 14.74 1.71
N LEU A 170 -3.10 16.03 1.45
CA LEU A 170 -2.54 16.95 2.44
C LEU A 170 -3.42 17.07 3.68
N ALA A 171 -4.75 17.03 3.56
CA ALA A 171 -5.66 17.18 4.69
C ALA A 171 -5.40 16.12 5.77
N THR A 172 -5.24 14.86 5.33
CA THR A 172 -4.94 13.68 6.16
C THR A 172 -3.48 13.56 6.62
N LEU A 173 -2.56 14.36 6.08
CA LEU A 173 -1.13 14.24 6.34
C LEU A 173 -0.58 15.45 7.11
N PRO A 174 -0.44 15.39 8.46
CA PRO A 174 -0.03 16.53 9.28
C PRO A 174 1.48 16.83 9.22
N ARG A 175 2.30 15.87 8.79
CA ARG A 175 3.75 16.02 8.59
C ARG A 175 4.13 15.41 7.24
N SER A 176 4.19 16.25 6.20
CA SER A 176 4.39 15.79 4.83
C SER A 176 5.05 16.82 3.91
N LYS A 177 5.69 16.29 2.87
CA LYS A 177 6.06 16.96 1.63
C LYS A 177 5.28 16.29 0.51
N ILE A 178 4.50 17.06 -0.24
CA ILE A 178 3.79 16.58 -1.43
C ILE A 178 4.32 17.35 -2.64
N SER A 179 4.85 16.64 -3.63
CA SER A 179 5.35 17.22 -4.87
C SER A 179 4.44 16.79 -6.02
N VAL A 180 3.93 17.77 -6.78
CA VAL A 180 2.95 17.60 -7.85
C VAL A 180 3.56 18.03 -9.17
N GLN A 181 3.41 17.19 -10.19
CA GLN A 181 3.73 17.46 -11.59
C GLN A 181 2.52 17.04 -12.45
N ALA A 182 2.54 17.34 -13.75
CA ALA A 182 1.49 16.86 -14.65
C ALA A 182 1.44 15.33 -14.67
N GLY A 183 0.30 14.74 -14.26
CA GLY A 183 0.12 13.29 -14.22
C GLY A 183 0.90 12.55 -13.12
N LYS A 184 1.57 13.26 -12.20
CA LYS A 184 2.37 12.64 -11.13
C LYS A 184 2.25 13.36 -9.79
N VAL A 185 2.12 12.58 -8.71
CA VAL A 185 2.18 13.06 -7.32
C VAL A 185 3.13 12.16 -6.53
N ASP A 186 4.10 12.78 -5.85
CA ASP A 186 5.00 12.12 -4.91
C ASP A 186 4.71 12.61 -3.49
N ILE A 187 4.55 11.70 -2.53
CA ILE A 187 4.22 12.01 -1.13
C ILE A 187 5.30 11.46 -0.20
N VAL A 188 5.99 12.31 0.53
CA VAL A 188 6.87 11.90 1.64
C VAL A 188 6.22 12.32 2.96
N ALA A 189 5.99 11.39 3.88
CA ALA A 189 5.26 11.69 5.11
C ALA A 189 5.71 10.91 6.35
N ILE A 190 5.33 11.42 7.51
CA ILE A 190 5.50 10.76 8.81
C ILE A 190 4.13 10.69 9.49
N THR A 191 3.72 9.49 9.87
CA THR A 191 2.51 9.18 10.66
C THR A 191 2.87 8.93 12.11
N ASP A 192 1.89 8.96 13.01
CA ASP A 192 2.09 8.71 14.44
C ASP A 192 2.05 7.20 14.78
N SER A 193 1.46 6.33 13.94
CA SER A 193 1.48 4.87 14.13
C SER A 193 1.55 4.06 12.82
N ARG A 194 1.82 2.74 12.91
CA ARG A 194 1.84 1.84 11.74
C ARG A 194 0.45 1.59 11.16
N GLU A 195 -0.56 1.54 12.03
CA GLU A 195 -1.96 1.37 11.68
C GLU A 195 -2.49 2.62 10.97
N GLU A 196 -2.04 3.81 11.38
CA GLU A 196 -2.31 5.06 10.68
C GLU A 196 -1.61 5.09 9.31
N LYS A 197 -0.32 4.73 9.24
CA LYS A 197 0.41 4.57 7.97
C LYS A 197 -0.39 3.71 6.99
N ALA A 198 -0.74 2.49 7.37
CA ALA A 198 -1.39 1.55 6.48
C ALA A 198 -2.80 2.02 6.06
N ARG A 199 -3.59 2.64 6.95
CA ARG A 199 -4.86 3.29 6.59
C ARG A 199 -4.69 4.38 5.54
N ILE A 200 -3.67 5.22 5.71
CA ILE A 200 -3.41 6.34 4.81
C ILE A 200 -2.93 5.83 3.45
N GLU A 201 -1.99 4.87 3.41
CA GLU A 201 -1.53 4.23 2.16
C GLU A 201 -2.71 3.60 1.40
N THR A 202 -3.57 2.82 2.07
CA THR A 202 -4.77 2.22 1.47
C THR A 202 -5.76 3.28 0.99
N THR A 203 -5.97 4.37 1.74
CA THR A 203 -6.89 5.47 1.37
C THR A 203 -6.38 6.23 0.14
N LEU A 204 -5.08 6.57 0.10
CA LEU A 204 -4.45 7.24 -1.02
C LEU A 204 -4.46 6.37 -2.28
N ALA A 205 -4.18 5.07 -2.14
CA ALA A 205 -4.25 4.12 -3.25
C ALA A 205 -5.67 3.95 -3.81
N ARG A 206 -6.70 3.87 -2.94
CA ARG A 206 -8.12 3.76 -3.34
C ARG A 206 -8.67 5.03 -4.00
N ARG A 207 -8.20 6.22 -3.60
CA ARG A 207 -8.65 7.51 -4.17
C ARG A 207 -7.88 7.97 -5.41
N ARG A 208 -6.81 7.28 -5.79
CA ARG A 208 -5.93 7.64 -6.91
C ARG A 208 -6.70 7.60 -8.25
N PRO A 209 -6.74 8.69 -9.04
CA PRO A 209 -7.25 8.67 -10.40
C PRO A 209 -6.50 7.66 -11.28
N SER A 210 -7.17 7.05 -12.26
CA SER A 210 -6.63 6.01 -13.16
C SER A 210 -5.28 6.38 -13.78
N ASP A 211 -5.19 7.61 -14.27
CA ASP A 211 -4.08 8.11 -15.08
C ASP A 211 -3.00 8.80 -14.23
N LEU A 212 -3.16 8.82 -12.89
CA LEU A 212 -2.21 9.45 -11.98
C LEU A 212 -1.10 8.48 -11.54
N VAL A 213 0.14 8.82 -11.85
CA VAL A 213 1.32 8.17 -11.27
C VAL A 213 1.49 8.66 -9.83
N LEU A 214 1.19 7.79 -8.87
CA LEU A 214 1.38 8.07 -7.45
C LEU A 214 2.62 7.34 -6.94
N SER A 215 3.52 8.05 -6.27
CA SER A 215 4.53 7.45 -5.40
C SER A 215 4.37 7.96 -3.98
N PHE A 216 4.68 7.13 -2.98
CA PHE A 216 4.69 7.55 -1.60
C PHE A 216 5.80 6.85 -0.79
N ASP A 217 6.41 7.61 0.11
CA ASP A 217 7.33 7.15 1.16
C ASP A 217 6.78 7.64 2.50
N ILE A 218 5.95 6.79 3.12
CA ILE A 218 5.33 7.08 4.41
C ILE A 218 6.04 6.28 5.49
N SER A 219 6.54 6.97 6.50
CA SER A 219 7.18 6.36 7.67
C SER A 219 6.30 6.45 8.91
N ALA A 220 6.50 5.50 9.84
CA ALA A 220 5.87 5.44 11.15
C ALA A 220 6.94 5.11 12.20
N PRO A 221 6.88 5.69 13.41
CA PRO A 221 7.75 5.30 14.50
C PRO A 221 7.55 3.81 14.86
N ARG A 222 8.59 3.17 15.40
CA ARG A 222 8.45 1.81 15.95
C ARG A 222 7.66 1.89 17.26
N PRO A 223 6.74 0.96 17.55
CA PRO A 223 6.05 0.91 18.84
C PRO A 223 7.06 0.72 19.97
N VAL A 224 6.79 1.29 21.14
CA VAL A 224 7.51 0.98 22.37
C VAL A 224 6.75 -0.14 23.07
N ILE A 225 7.41 -1.28 23.26
CA ILE A 225 6.84 -2.49 23.85
C ILE A 225 7.34 -2.58 25.29
N THR A 226 6.44 -2.42 26.25
CA THR A 226 6.72 -2.49 27.70
C THR A 226 5.59 -3.20 28.44
N PRO A 227 5.85 -4.28 29.21
CA PRO A 227 7.11 -5.05 29.21
C PRO A 227 7.41 -5.65 27.83
N PHE A 228 8.68 -5.94 27.55
CA PHE A 228 9.11 -6.56 26.30
C PHE A 228 8.86 -8.07 26.36
N THR A 229 7.80 -8.53 25.69
CA THR A 229 7.24 -9.88 25.92
C THR A 229 7.36 -10.81 24.73
N LEU A 230 7.54 -12.09 25.02
CA LEU A 230 7.42 -13.19 24.06
C LEU A 230 6.88 -14.42 24.76
N ARG A 231 5.94 -15.13 24.15
CA ARG A 231 5.33 -16.32 24.69
C ARG A 231 5.15 -17.37 23.61
N PHE A 232 5.80 -18.52 23.79
CA PHE A 232 5.80 -19.64 22.87
C PHE A 232 5.39 -20.91 23.60
N LEU A 233 4.59 -21.76 22.97
CA LEU A 233 4.12 -23.01 23.57
C LEU A 233 4.07 -24.14 22.54
N ILE A 234 4.16 -25.36 23.06
CA ILE A 234 4.04 -26.62 22.32
C ILE A 234 3.02 -27.48 23.08
N ASP A 235 1.86 -27.71 22.47
CA ASP A 235 0.79 -28.54 23.01
C ASP A 235 0.25 -29.52 21.95
N THR A 236 -0.94 -30.09 22.18
CA THR A 236 -1.56 -31.04 21.23
C THR A 236 -2.06 -30.41 19.93
N GLU A 237 -2.19 -29.08 19.87
CA GLU A 237 -2.57 -28.32 18.67
C GLU A 237 -1.33 -27.91 17.84
N GLY A 238 -0.13 -28.11 18.37
CA GLY A 238 1.15 -27.82 17.72
C GLY A 238 1.95 -26.74 18.44
N ALA A 239 3.08 -26.35 17.86
CA ALA A 239 3.89 -25.27 18.39
C ALA A 239 3.47 -23.91 17.79
N ARG A 240 3.33 -22.87 18.61
CA ARG A 240 2.91 -21.53 18.17
C ARG A 240 3.44 -20.43 19.08
N PHE A 241 3.36 -19.18 18.60
CA PHE A 241 3.46 -18.01 19.46
C PHE A 241 2.06 -17.61 19.96
N ASP A 242 1.93 -17.43 21.26
CA ASP A 242 0.86 -16.64 21.85
C ASP A 242 1.22 -15.14 21.78
N ALA A 243 2.52 -14.81 21.83
CA ALA A 243 3.04 -13.46 21.56
C ALA A 243 4.51 -13.50 21.12
N CYS A 244 4.98 -12.53 20.33
CA CYS A 244 6.39 -12.43 19.94
C CYS A 244 6.83 -10.98 19.69
N SER A 245 7.88 -10.54 20.40
CA SER A 245 8.53 -9.24 20.20
C SER A 245 9.98 -9.39 19.73
N ALA A 246 10.45 -8.47 18.88
CA ALA A 246 11.83 -8.33 18.42
C ALA A 246 12.24 -6.85 18.28
N ASP A 247 13.52 -6.53 18.39
CA ASP A 247 14.06 -5.17 18.23
C ASP A 247 14.46 -4.83 16.79
N THR A 248 14.88 -5.85 16.05
CA THR A 248 15.49 -5.78 14.72
C THR A 248 14.88 -6.83 13.79
N GLU A 249 15.06 -6.65 12.49
CA GLU A 249 14.58 -7.60 11.49
C GLU A 249 15.40 -8.90 11.51
N GLU A 250 16.70 -8.77 11.81
CA GLU A 250 17.64 -9.86 12.05
C GLU A 250 17.21 -10.71 13.26
N ALA A 251 16.93 -10.06 14.41
CA ALA A 251 16.41 -10.72 15.60
C ALA A 251 15.08 -11.44 15.32
N ARG A 252 14.13 -10.76 14.65
CA ARG A 252 12.85 -11.35 14.25
C ARG A 252 13.06 -12.61 13.42
N ASN A 253 13.89 -12.54 12.38
CA ASN A 253 14.14 -13.66 11.48
C ASN A 253 14.83 -14.84 12.20
N GLN A 254 15.73 -14.57 13.14
CA GLN A 254 16.36 -15.59 13.98
C GLN A 254 15.34 -16.28 14.91
N ILE A 255 14.48 -15.53 15.59
CA ILE A 255 13.43 -16.05 16.48
C ILE A 255 12.43 -16.91 15.69
N LEU A 256 11.99 -16.43 14.53
CA LEU A 256 11.06 -17.18 13.66
C LEU A 256 11.70 -18.45 13.08
N ALA A 257 13.02 -18.48 12.84
CA ALA A 257 13.73 -19.70 12.46
C ALA A 257 13.74 -20.72 13.61
N ALA A 258 14.09 -20.28 14.82
CA ALA A 258 14.08 -21.15 16.01
C ALA A 258 12.67 -21.71 16.33
N ALA A 259 11.62 -20.93 16.10
CA ALA A 259 10.23 -21.37 16.26
C ALA A 259 9.84 -22.46 15.25
N ARG A 260 10.19 -22.28 13.97
CA ARG A 260 9.99 -23.33 12.95
C ARG A 260 10.80 -24.59 13.25
N GLU A 261 12.04 -24.43 13.72
CA GLU A 261 12.83 -25.57 14.21
C GLU A 261 12.14 -26.28 15.38
N ALA A 262 11.46 -25.55 16.27
CA ALA A 262 10.66 -26.09 17.38
C ALA A 262 9.30 -26.70 16.95
N GLY A 263 8.98 -26.71 15.65
CA GLY A 263 7.77 -27.33 15.10
C GLY A 263 6.61 -26.36 14.85
N ALA A 264 6.86 -25.04 14.82
CA ALA A 264 5.82 -24.07 14.55
C ALA A 264 5.53 -23.92 13.04
N GLU A 265 4.27 -24.06 12.67
CA GLU A 265 3.79 -24.08 11.28
C GLU A 265 2.97 -22.82 10.93
N GLY A 266 2.72 -22.60 9.64
CA GLY A 266 1.89 -21.49 9.16
C GLY A 266 2.58 -20.12 9.16
N ALA A 267 1.77 -19.06 9.17
CA ALA A 267 2.20 -17.67 9.10
C ALA A 267 2.53 -17.13 10.50
N LEU A 268 3.79 -17.27 10.92
CA LEU A 268 4.27 -16.80 12.22
C LEU A 268 4.51 -15.28 12.23
N GLY A 269 3.74 -14.55 13.03
CA GLY A 269 3.95 -13.13 13.33
C GLY A 269 4.99 -12.92 14.43
N CYS A 270 5.67 -11.76 14.39
CA CYS A 270 6.49 -11.28 15.51
C CYS A 270 6.73 -9.77 15.36
N THR A 271 6.28 -9.00 16.34
CA THR A 271 6.21 -7.54 16.31
C THR A 271 7.58 -6.90 16.54
N ILE A 272 7.98 -5.98 15.64
CA ILE A 272 9.24 -5.23 15.77
C ILE A 272 9.00 -3.90 16.49
N GLY A 273 9.58 -3.73 17.68
CA GLY A 273 9.44 -2.54 18.52
C GLY A 273 10.72 -2.15 19.27
N MET A 274 10.65 -1.05 20.00
CA MET A 274 11.68 -0.61 20.96
C MET A 274 11.32 -1.13 22.35
N GLY A 275 12.31 -1.27 23.25
CA GLY A 275 12.10 -1.76 24.62
C GLY A 275 12.90 -3.01 24.98
N THR A 276 13.64 -3.61 24.03
CA THR A 276 14.46 -4.80 24.28
C THR A 276 15.37 -4.64 25.51
N PRO A 277 15.39 -5.62 26.44
CA PRO A 277 16.17 -5.57 27.67
C PRO A 277 17.67 -5.83 27.44
N SER A 278 18.04 -6.52 26.35
CA SER A 278 19.41 -6.90 26.03
C SER A 278 19.58 -7.19 24.54
N PRO A 279 20.70 -6.79 23.89
CA PRO A 279 21.02 -7.18 22.51
C PRO A 279 21.04 -8.70 22.27
N ASP A 280 21.18 -9.50 23.33
CA ASP A 280 21.17 -10.96 23.25
C ASP A 280 19.77 -11.58 23.31
N TRP A 281 18.69 -10.78 23.29
CA TRP A 281 17.29 -11.22 23.29
C TRP A 281 17.00 -12.37 22.33
N ALA A 282 17.32 -12.19 21.04
CA ALA A 282 17.08 -13.22 20.03
C ALA A 282 17.86 -14.51 20.31
N ARG A 283 19.06 -14.42 20.92
CA ARG A 283 19.87 -15.58 21.31
C ARG A 283 19.21 -16.32 22.48
N ALA A 284 18.82 -15.62 23.53
CA ALA A 284 18.15 -16.20 24.70
C ALA A 284 16.83 -16.90 24.29
N VAL A 285 15.99 -16.22 23.51
CA VAL A 285 14.76 -16.79 22.94
C VAL A 285 15.06 -18.05 22.11
N SER A 286 16.02 -17.98 21.17
CA SER A 286 16.39 -19.14 20.33
C SER A 286 16.91 -20.34 21.14
N MET A 287 17.52 -20.10 22.30
CA MET A 287 17.97 -21.15 23.19
C MET A 287 16.81 -21.78 23.95
N THR A 288 15.94 -20.98 24.55
CA THR A 288 14.76 -21.47 25.29
C THR A 288 13.78 -22.21 24.37
N LEU A 289 13.56 -21.76 23.12
CA LEU A 289 12.73 -22.45 22.13
C LEU A 289 13.29 -23.83 21.75
N ARG A 290 14.61 -23.97 21.62
CA ARG A 290 15.25 -25.28 21.38
C ARG A 290 15.19 -26.18 22.62
N GLY A 291 15.34 -25.63 23.82
CA GLY A 291 15.10 -26.35 25.07
C GLY A 291 13.67 -26.87 25.16
N LEU A 292 12.66 -26.03 24.85
CA LEU A 292 11.26 -26.44 24.85
C LEU A 292 10.95 -27.52 23.80
N LYS A 293 11.57 -27.46 22.62
CA LYS A 293 11.50 -28.53 21.62
C LYS A 293 12.01 -29.87 22.16
N GLU A 294 13.09 -29.88 22.95
CA GLU A 294 13.62 -31.10 23.56
C GLU A 294 12.71 -31.67 24.66
N LEU A 295 11.97 -30.81 25.38
CA LEU A 295 10.94 -31.23 26.31
C LEU A 295 9.68 -31.76 25.59
N GLY A 296 9.40 -31.25 24.39
CA GLY A 296 8.35 -31.73 23.49
C GLY A 296 6.93 -31.26 23.83
N ALA A 297 6.68 -30.78 25.06
CA ALA A 297 5.42 -30.14 25.45
C ALA A 297 5.63 -29.18 26.64
N GLY A 298 4.99 -28.01 26.59
CA GLY A 298 5.09 -26.96 27.62
C GLY A 298 4.98 -25.55 27.05
N SER A 299 5.36 -24.55 27.83
CA SER A 299 5.42 -23.14 27.41
C SER A 299 6.65 -22.40 27.94
N ALA A 300 7.08 -21.37 27.22
CA ALA A 300 8.13 -20.45 27.60
C ALA A 300 7.60 -19.01 27.47
N THR A 301 7.64 -18.24 28.55
CA THR A 301 7.21 -16.84 28.62
C THR A 301 8.41 -15.98 29.01
N PHE A 302 8.68 -14.94 28.24
CA PHE A 302 9.65 -13.88 28.52
C PHE A 302 8.89 -12.60 28.87
N SER A 303 9.35 -11.90 29.90
CA SER A 303 8.96 -10.52 30.21
C SER A 303 10.22 -9.75 30.59
N ASP A 304 10.65 -8.85 29.73
CA ASP A 304 11.95 -8.19 29.84
C ASP A 304 13.08 -9.23 30.03
N ALA A 305 13.86 -9.14 31.12
CA ALA A 305 14.98 -10.05 31.37
C ALA A 305 14.57 -11.38 32.03
N ASP A 306 13.31 -11.53 32.44
CA ASP A 306 12.84 -12.71 33.17
C ASP A 306 12.18 -13.74 32.24
N ILE A 307 12.51 -15.02 32.45
CA ILE A 307 12.08 -16.17 31.66
C ILE A 307 11.36 -17.16 32.59
N ALA A 308 10.10 -17.48 32.30
CA ALA A 308 9.35 -18.56 32.90
C ALA A 308 9.22 -19.74 31.92
N LEU A 309 9.72 -20.92 32.31
CA LEU A 309 9.63 -22.16 31.53
C LEU A 309 8.74 -23.16 32.27
N SER A 310 7.60 -23.52 31.68
CA SER A 310 6.66 -24.51 32.21
C SER A 310 6.69 -25.77 31.36
N ALA A 311 7.05 -26.91 31.94
CA ALA A 311 7.07 -28.19 31.24
C ALA A 311 5.78 -28.99 31.53
N ALA A 312 5.18 -29.60 30.51
CA ALA A 312 3.92 -30.31 30.66
C ALA A 312 4.06 -31.56 31.56
N PRO A 313 2.98 -32.06 32.20
CA PRO A 313 3.05 -33.22 33.10
C PRO A 313 3.47 -34.55 32.46
N SER A 314 3.52 -34.60 31.12
CA SER A 314 4.01 -35.72 30.31
C SER A 314 5.54 -35.79 30.22
N VAL A 315 6.23 -34.70 30.54
CA VAL A 315 7.69 -34.58 30.44
C VAL A 315 8.37 -35.34 31.59
N SER A 316 9.46 -36.06 31.30
CA SER A 316 10.19 -36.79 32.33
C SER A 316 11.01 -35.82 33.19
N PRO A 317 11.04 -35.99 34.54
CA PRO A 317 11.84 -35.12 35.42
C PRO A 317 13.33 -35.09 35.04
N ARG A 318 13.86 -36.19 34.51
CA ARG A 318 15.27 -36.27 34.07
C ARG A 318 15.55 -35.39 32.85
N ASP A 319 14.61 -35.34 31.91
CA ASP A 319 14.78 -34.53 30.69
C ASP A 319 14.55 -33.05 31.01
N PHE A 320 13.61 -32.76 31.91
CA PHE A 320 13.42 -31.43 32.51
C PHE A 320 14.69 -30.93 33.20
N ASP A 321 15.22 -31.66 34.20
CA ASP A 321 16.41 -31.27 34.96
C ASP A 321 17.62 -31.03 34.04
N ARG A 322 17.75 -31.84 32.97
CA ARG A 322 18.82 -31.70 31.98
C ARG A 322 18.67 -30.40 31.18
N VAL A 323 17.51 -30.16 30.57
CA VAL A 323 17.27 -28.97 29.73
C VAL A 323 17.37 -27.69 30.57
N VAL A 324 16.83 -27.69 31.79
CA VAL A 324 16.94 -26.54 32.70
C VAL A 324 18.41 -26.25 33.03
N GLY A 325 19.19 -27.26 33.43
CA GLY A 325 20.63 -27.07 33.72
C GLY A 325 21.45 -26.63 32.50
N GLU A 326 21.10 -27.11 31.29
CA GLU A 326 21.70 -26.65 30.04
C GLU A 326 21.33 -25.17 29.72
N LEU A 327 20.11 -24.73 30.00
CA LEU A 327 19.70 -23.34 29.83
C LEU A 327 20.36 -22.43 30.88
N GLU A 328 20.30 -22.76 32.17
CA GLU A 328 20.94 -22.02 33.26
C GLU A 328 22.46 -21.82 33.04
N SER A 329 23.13 -22.80 32.43
CA SER A 329 24.58 -22.74 32.19
C SER A 329 24.99 -21.90 30.99
N ASN A 330 24.08 -21.65 30.04
CA ASN A 330 24.43 -21.05 28.74
C ASN A 330 23.66 -19.75 28.42
N LEU A 331 22.55 -19.45 29.12
CA LEU A 331 21.83 -18.19 28.96
C LEU A 331 22.73 -16.98 29.27
N PRO A 332 22.58 -15.83 28.57
CA PRO A 332 23.35 -14.63 28.88
C PRO A 332 23.05 -14.12 30.29
N GLU A 333 24.07 -13.64 31.03
CA GLU A 333 24.00 -13.29 32.47
C GLU A 333 22.88 -12.32 32.88
N VAL A 334 22.37 -11.51 31.94
CA VAL A 334 21.26 -10.58 32.18
C VAL A 334 19.92 -11.29 32.37
N PHE A 335 19.75 -12.50 31.84
CA PHE A 335 18.47 -13.23 31.86
C PHE A 335 18.33 -14.10 33.12
N SER A 336 17.15 -14.07 33.72
CA SER A 336 16.76 -14.87 34.89
C SER A 336 15.83 -16.00 34.43
N LEU A 337 16.11 -17.26 34.81
CA LEU A 337 15.27 -18.42 34.46
C LEU A 337 14.55 -18.96 35.71
N LYS A 338 13.23 -19.10 35.61
CA LYS A 338 12.34 -19.77 36.56
C LYS A 338 11.69 -20.94 35.83
N ALA A 339 12.01 -22.17 36.23
CA ALA A 339 11.46 -23.37 35.60
C ALA A 339 10.53 -24.15 36.55
N GLU A 340 9.37 -24.59 36.07
CA GLU A 340 8.47 -25.50 36.80
C GLU A 340 8.09 -26.70 35.92
N LEU A 341 8.03 -27.90 36.51
CA LEU A 341 7.38 -29.06 35.91
C LEU A 341 5.94 -29.14 36.43
N GLU A 342 4.97 -29.05 35.51
CA GLU A 342 3.56 -28.99 35.86
C GLU A 342 3.08 -30.27 36.54
N ARG A 343 2.18 -30.09 37.50
CA ARG A 343 1.45 -31.19 38.13
C ARG A 343 0.19 -31.47 37.31
N PRO A 344 -0.18 -32.74 37.06
CA PRO A 344 -1.39 -33.06 36.32
C PRO A 344 -2.62 -32.49 37.03
N GLU A 345 -3.53 -31.90 36.26
CA GLU A 345 -4.73 -31.25 36.80
C GLU A 345 -5.57 -32.22 37.66
N THR A 346 -5.76 -31.88 38.93
CA THR A 346 -6.81 -32.50 39.73
C THR A 346 -8.16 -32.01 39.26
N LYS A 347 -9.00 -32.94 38.76
CA LYS A 347 -10.36 -32.66 38.26
C LYS A 347 -11.12 -31.67 39.15
N ALA A 348 -11.71 -30.66 38.50
CA ALA A 348 -12.45 -29.57 39.13
C ALA A 348 -13.43 -30.07 40.21
N ALA A 349 -13.18 -29.62 41.44
CA ALA A 349 -14.07 -29.77 42.58
C ALA A 349 -14.38 -28.38 43.12
N ASP A 350 -15.57 -27.86 42.79
CA ASP A 350 -16.15 -26.62 43.30
C ASP A 350 -15.17 -25.41 43.30
N THR A 351 -14.44 -25.26 42.19
CA THR A 351 -13.38 -24.26 42.03
C THR A 351 -13.92 -22.83 42.04
N ILE A 352 -13.15 -21.93 42.64
CA ILE A 352 -13.44 -20.50 42.70
C ILE A 352 -13.19 -19.90 41.33
N GLU A 353 -14.23 -19.42 40.67
CA GLU A 353 -14.15 -18.94 39.30
C GLU A 353 -14.76 -17.54 39.12
N PHE A 354 -14.18 -16.78 38.21
CA PHE A 354 -14.71 -15.54 37.64
C PHE A 354 -14.74 -15.69 36.12
N LEU A 355 -15.86 -15.32 35.51
CA LEU A 355 -16.11 -15.47 34.08
C LEU A 355 -16.60 -14.13 33.53
N ALA A 356 -15.99 -13.67 32.43
CA ALA A 356 -16.55 -12.61 31.60
C ALA A 356 -16.75 -13.14 30.18
N ASP A 357 -17.87 -12.76 29.58
CA ASP A 357 -18.30 -13.19 28.25
C ASP A 357 -18.74 -11.95 27.48
N LYS A 358 -18.12 -11.69 26.32
CA LYS A 358 -18.32 -10.53 25.46
C LYS A 358 -18.83 -11.00 24.10
N GLY A 359 -20.07 -10.64 23.76
CA GLY A 359 -20.67 -10.93 22.47
C GLY A 359 -20.17 -10.01 21.33
N ASP A 360 -20.49 -10.40 20.11
CA ASP A 360 -20.35 -9.63 18.87
C ASP A 360 -21.11 -8.28 18.91
N ASP A 361 -22.26 -8.26 19.58
CA ASP A 361 -23.06 -7.06 19.85
C ASP A 361 -22.41 -6.10 20.89
N GLY A 362 -21.27 -6.49 21.46
CA GLY A 362 -20.52 -5.74 22.46
C GLY A 362 -21.07 -5.84 23.89
N GLN A 363 -22.12 -6.63 24.15
CA GLN A 363 -22.59 -6.87 25.51
C GLN A 363 -21.61 -7.74 26.30
N LEU A 364 -21.32 -7.33 27.52
CA LEU A 364 -20.42 -7.98 28.46
C LEU A 364 -21.20 -8.52 29.66
N THR A 365 -21.18 -9.84 29.87
CA THR A 365 -21.77 -10.48 31.04
C THR A 365 -20.68 -10.90 32.04
N LEU A 366 -20.77 -10.41 33.27
CA LEU A 366 -19.82 -10.72 34.36
C LEU A 366 -20.43 -11.69 35.38
N ARG A 367 -19.79 -12.84 35.62
CA ARG A 367 -20.27 -13.90 36.53
C ARG A 367 -19.14 -14.38 37.44
N GLY A 368 -19.52 -15.07 38.52
CA GLY A 368 -18.56 -15.73 39.43
C GLY A 368 -18.41 -15.05 40.79
N ARG A 369 -17.23 -15.21 41.40
CA ARG A 369 -16.95 -14.84 42.80
C ARG A 369 -16.10 -13.57 42.94
N VAL A 370 -16.46 -12.71 43.88
CA VAL A 370 -15.73 -11.49 44.30
C VAL A 370 -15.64 -11.42 45.83
N LEU A 371 -14.71 -10.65 46.42
CA LEU A 371 -14.47 -10.73 47.87
C LEU A 371 -15.64 -10.13 48.68
N ASP A 372 -16.10 -8.95 48.24
CA ASP A 372 -17.14 -8.16 48.85
C ASP A 372 -17.85 -7.27 47.82
N ASP A 373 -18.85 -6.52 48.26
CA ASP A 373 -19.65 -5.67 47.40
C ASP A 373 -18.89 -4.41 46.92
N ALA A 374 -17.83 -4.00 47.61
CA ALA A 374 -16.96 -2.90 47.18
C ALA A 374 -16.09 -3.33 45.99
N GLN A 375 -15.52 -4.55 46.04
CA GLN A 375 -14.84 -5.15 44.91
C GLN A 375 -15.78 -5.44 43.73
N ARG A 376 -17.02 -5.88 43.98
CA ARG A 376 -18.03 -6.00 42.90
C ARG A 376 -18.17 -4.67 42.18
N THR A 377 -18.43 -3.61 42.94
CA THR A 377 -18.62 -2.24 42.42
C THR A 377 -17.38 -1.74 41.67
N LEU A 378 -16.16 -2.05 42.16
CA LEU A 378 -14.92 -1.70 41.48
C LEU A 378 -14.80 -2.39 40.11
N ILE A 379 -15.02 -3.71 40.05
CA ILE A 379 -14.93 -4.50 38.81
C ILE A 379 -16.02 -4.08 37.82
N GLU A 380 -17.26 -3.83 38.27
CA GLU A 380 -18.34 -3.33 37.41
C GLU A 380 -18.05 -1.94 36.84
N ASN A 381 -17.54 -1.02 37.66
CA ASN A 381 -17.19 0.34 37.20
C ASN A 381 -15.99 0.33 36.25
N TYR A 382 -14.99 -0.52 36.50
CA TYR A 382 -13.85 -0.70 35.62
C TYR A 382 -14.27 -1.31 34.28
N ALA A 383 -15.10 -2.35 34.29
CA ALA A 383 -15.69 -2.92 33.07
C ALA A 383 -16.51 -1.86 32.29
N ARG A 384 -17.33 -1.05 32.98
CA ARG A 384 -18.08 0.04 32.32
C ARG A 384 -17.19 1.14 31.72
N ALA A 385 -15.99 1.33 32.25
CA ALA A 385 -15.01 2.26 31.68
C ALA A 385 -14.36 1.71 30.41
N LEU A 386 -14.14 0.38 30.32
CA LEU A 386 -13.60 -0.30 29.14
C LEU A 386 -14.64 -0.52 28.03
N PHE A 387 -15.83 -1.01 28.39
CA PHE A 387 -16.84 -1.54 27.45
C PHE A 387 -18.08 -0.65 27.29
N GLY A 388 -18.14 0.48 28.01
CA GLY A 388 -19.31 1.36 28.05
C GLY A 388 -20.32 1.00 29.15
N HIS A 389 -21.14 1.97 29.55
CA HIS A 389 -22.03 1.82 30.71
C HIS A 389 -23.17 0.81 30.47
N ASP A 390 -23.83 0.91 29.32
CA ASP A 390 -25.10 0.21 29.04
C ASP A 390 -24.89 -1.22 28.51
N SER A 391 -23.64 -1.59 28.21
CA SER A 391 -23.25 -2.91 27.69
C SER A 391 -22.92 -3.93 28.79
N VAL A 392 -22.79 -3.52 30.06
CA VAL A 392 -22.21 -4.36 31.14
C VAL A 392 -23.26 -4.88 32.13
N TYR A 393 -23.40 -6.21 32.17
CA TYR A 393 -24.34 -6.94 33.03
C TYR A 393 -23.63 -7.71 34.14
N GLY A 394 -23.67 -7.17 35.37
CA GLY A 394 -23.09 -7.78 36.57
C GLY A 394 -24.00 -8.82 37.24
N ALA A 395 -23.52 -10.05 37.38
CA ALA A 395 -24.18 -11.16 38.11
C ALA A 395 -23.24 -11.83 39.15
N MET A 396 -22.20 -11.12 39.58
CA MET A 396 -21.17 -11.59 40.52
C MET A 396 -21.68 -11.73 41.97
N ARG A 397 -21.15 -12.72 42.71
CA ARG A 397 -21.54 -13.00 44.11
C ARG A 397 -20.37 -12.87 45.07
N SER A 398 -20.58 -12.17 46.19
CA SER A 398 -19.55 -12.01 47.23
C SER A 398 -19.25 -13.33 47.94
N THR A 399 -17.98 -13.63 48.22
CA THR A 399 -17.53 -14.81 48.97
C THR A 399 -16.21 -14.54 49.69
N LYS A 400 -15.99 -15.25 50.81
CA LYS A 400 -14.76 -15.14 51.60
C LYS A 400 -13.78 -16.24 51.20
N GLY A 401 -12.47 -16.00 51.38
CA GLY A 401 -11.43 -16.98 51.11
C GLY A 401 -11.01 -17.06 49.64
N LEU A 402 -11.11 -15.95 48.90
CA LEU A 402 -10.50 -15.83 47.58
C LEU A 402 -8.97 -15.75 47.68
N PRO A 403 -8.23 -16.18 46.64
CA PRO A 403 -6.79 -15.97 46.54
C PRO A 403 -6.38 -14.50 46.65
N GLU A 404 -5.14 -14.26 47.07
CA GLU A 404 -4.54 -12.92 47.02
C GLU A 404 -4.45 -12.42 45.56
N GLY A 405 -4.59 -11.12 45.35
CA GLY A 405 -4.57 -10.53 44.01
C GLY A 405 -5.79 -10.83 43.11
N TRP A 406 -6.82 -11.55 43.59
CA TRP A 406 -7.97 -11.96 42.76
C TRP A 406 -8.61 -10.83 41.94
N SER A 407 -8.76 -9.63 42.53
CA SER A 407 -9.33 -8.47 41.83
C SER A 407 -8.41 -7.95 40.73
N VAL A 408 -7.08 -7.97 40.94
CA VAL A 408 -6.10 -7.60 39.90
C VAL A 408 -6.17 -8.59 38.74
N ARG A 409 -6.29 -9.90 39.04
CA ARG A 409 -6.48 -10.94 38.02
C ARG A 409 -7.77 -10.75 37.22
N ALA A 410 -8.88 -10.44 37.90
CA ALA A 410 -10.14 -10.13 37.23
C ALA A 410 -10.07 -8.87 36.34
N MET A 411 -9.45 -7.78 36.82
CA MET A 411 -9.31 -6.55 36.05
C MET A 411 -8.33 -6.69 34.88
N ALA A 412 -7.17 -7.32 35.07
CA ALA A 412 -6.21 -7.61 34.00
C ALA A 412 -6.82 -8.46 32.88
N GLY A 413 -7.62 -9.46 33.25
CA GLY A 413 -8.37 -10.26 32.28
C GLY A 413 -9.45 -9.45 31.52
N LEU A 414 -10.07 -8.46 32.17
CA LEU A 414 -11.03 -7.56 31.52
C LEU A 414 -10.35 -6.56 30.58
N GLU A 415 -9.16 -6.08 30.94
CA GLU A 415 -8.31 -5.25 30.06
C GLU A 415 -7.90 -6.05 28.81
N ALA A 416 -7.45 -7.30 29.00
CA ALA A 416 -7.18 -8.23 27.89
C ALA A 416 -8.42 -8.49 27.01
N LEU A 417 -9.59 -8.68 27.59
CA LEU A 417 -10.84 -8.88 26.84
C LEU A 417 -11.29 -7.63 26.06
N ALA A 418 -10.75 -6.44 26.37
CA ALA A 418 -11.05 -5.21 25.64
C ALA A 418 -10.32 -5.14 24.28
N GLU A 419 -9.18 -5.83 24.12
CA GLU A 419 -8.43 -5.95 22.85
C GLU A 419 -9.10 -6.87 21.82
N LEU A 420 -10.13 -7.62 22.23
CA LEU A 420 -10.88 -8.54 21.39
C LEU A 420 -12.18 -7.89 20.91
N HIS A 421 -12.64 -8.24 19.71
CA HIS A 421 -13.97 -7.86 19.24
C HIS A 421 -15.04 -8.58 20.08
N GLU A 422 -14.92 -9.90 20.15
CA GLU A 422 -15.74 -10.83 20.95
C GLU A 422 -14.83 -11.83 21.68
N GLY A 423 -15.32 -12.44 22.77
CA GLY A 423 -14.55 -13.46 23.47
C GLY A 423 -14.99 -13.79 24.89
N GLN A 424 -14.25 -14.68 25.52
CA GLN A 424 -14.45 -15.15 26.88
C GLN A 424 -13.16 -15.09 27.69
N LEU A 425 -13.32 -14.74 28.97
CA LEU A 425 -12.31 -14.73 30.01
C LEU A 425 -12.75 -15.69 31.11
N LEU A 426 -11.91 -16.66 31.44
CA LEU A 426 -12.05 -17.53 32.62
C LEU A 426 -10.86 -17.31 33.55
N VAL A 427 -11.14 -16.98 34.81
CA VAL A 427 -10.14 -16.84 35.87
C VAL A 427 -10.41 -17.88 36.96
N THR A 428 -9.47 -18.80 37.16
CA THR A 428 -9.40 -19.77 38.27
C THR A 428 -8.20 -19.42 39.16
N PRO A 429 -8.00 -20.00 40.36
CA PRO A 429 -6.85 -19.66 41.21
C PRO A 429 -5.51 -19.88 40.51
N ASP A 430 -5.40 -20.95 39.73
CA ASP A 430 -4.15 -21.43 39.13
C ASP A 430 -4.01 -21.10 37.64
N LEU A 431 -5.09 -20.73 36.94
CA LEU A 431 -5.13 -20.48 35.49
C LEU A 431 -5.90 -19.20 35.16
N MET A 432 -5.47 -18.51 34.11
CA MET A 432 -6.29 -17.53 33.37
C MET A 432 -6.39 -17.95 31.90
N ARG A 433 -7.60 -18.08 31.38
CA ARG A 433 -7.85 -18.37 29.96
C ARG A 433 -8.53 -17.18 29.30
N VAL A 434 -8.02 -16.77 28.14
CA VAL A 434 -8.60 -15.73 27.28
C VAL A 434 -8.74 -16.30 25.87
N THR A 435 -9.97 -16.34 25.36
CA THR A 435 -10.32 -16.93 24.06
C THR A 435 -11.20 -15.97 23.28
N GLY A 436 -10.95 -15.72 22.00
CA GLY A 436 -11.84 -14.87 21.19
C GLY A 436 -11.25 -14.44 19.85
N VAL A 437 -11.90 -13.46 19.23
CA VAL A 437 -11.59 -12.97 17.88
C VAL A 437 -11.27 -11.48 17.94
N SER A 438 -10.29 -11.02 17.15
CA SER A 438 -9.98 -9.58 17.02
C SER A 438 -9.67 -9.19 15.58
N GLY A 439 -10.04 -7.96 15.21
CA GLY A 439 -9.62 -7.32 13.97
C GLY A 439 -8.20 -6.75 14.00
N ASN A 440 -7.51 -6.80 15.14
CA ASN A 440 -6.11 -6.40 15.24
C ASN A 440 -5.20 -7.64 15.10
N ALA A 441 -4.37 -7.68 14.06
CA ALA A 441 -3.42 -8.78 13.82
C ALA A 441 -2.41 -8.96 14.98
N ASN A 442 -2.17 -7.92 15.78
CA ASN A 442 -1.29 -7.96 16.94
C ASN A 442 -2.04 -8.20 18.26
N ALA A 443 -3.37 -8.43 18.25
CA ALA A 443 -4.17 -8.54 19.48
C ALA A 443 -3.66 -9.60 20.47
N SER A 444 -3.07 -10.69 19.98
CA SER A 444 -2.45 -11.72 20.84
C SER A 444 -1.20 -11.19 21.56
N ASP A 445 -0.36 -10.39 20.88
CA ASP A 445 0.78 -9.68 21.50
C ASP A 445 0.30 -8.67 22.56
N GLU A 446 -0.74 -7.89 22.24
CA GLU A 446 -1.33 -6.89 23.14
C GLU A 446 -1.88 -7.55 24.41
N VAL A 447 -2.72 -8.58 24.26
CA VAL A 447 -3.30 -9.34 25.38
C VAL A 447 -2.20 -9.96 26.24
N ALA A 448 -1.22 -10.64 25.65
CA ALA A 448 -0.14 -11.25 26.41
C ALA A 448 0.67 -10.20 27.19
N ARG A 449 0.88 -9.01 26.63
CA ARG A 449 1.61 -7.91 27.29
C ARG A 449 0.82 -7.30 28.45
N VAL A 450 -0.49 -7.07 28.27
CA VAL A 450 -1.40 -6.64 29.35
C VAL A 450 -1.36 -7.63 30.50
N LEU A 451 -1.51 -8.93 30.21
CA LEU A 451 -1.48 -9.97 31.22
C LEU A 451 -0.11 -10.09 31.90
N ALA A 452 1.00 -10.04 31.16
CA ALA A 452 2.35 -10.06 31.75
C ALA A 452 2.59 -8.86 32.67
N GLY A 453 2.20 -7.65 32.26
CA GLY A 453 2.39 -6.43 33.04
C GLY A 453 1.62 -6.39 34.36
N HIS A 454 0.45 -7.03 34.43
CA HIS A 454 -0.37 -7.09 35.65
C HIS A 454 -0.15 -8.34 36.52
N LEU A 455 0.32 -9.45 35.93
CA LEU A 455 0.38 -10.76 36.59
C LEU A 455 1.82 -11.27 36.86
N GLY A 456 2.83 -10.77 36.13
CA GLY A 456 4.20 -11.27 36.15
C GLY A 456 4.39 -12.60 35.41
N GLU A 457 5.65 -13.00 35.18
CA GLU A 457 5.96 -14.14 34.29
C GLU A 457 5.48 -15.50 34.81
N GLY A 458 5.29 -15.65 36.13
CA GLY A 458 4.86 -16.89 36.77
C GLY A 458 3.37 -17.22 36.63
N ALA A 459 2.58 -16.35 35.99
CA ALA A 459 1.15 -16.57 35.82
C ALA A 459 0.86 -17.58 34.70
N ARG A 460 0.13 -18.65 35.01
CA ARG A 460 -0.34 -19.59 33.98
C ARG A 460 -1.48 -18.96 33.19
N ILE A 461 -1.20 -18.72 31.91
CA ILE A 461 -2.11 -18.14 30.94
C ILE A 461 -2.36 -19.19 29.85
N ASP A 462 -3.58 -19.25 29.34
CA ASP A 462 -3.99 -20.00 28.15
C ASP A 462 -4.67 -19.00 27.20
N LEU A 463 -3.99 -18.67 26.11
CA LEU A 463 -4.39 -17.62 25.17
C LEU A 463 -4.77 -18.23 23.83
N LYS A 464 -5.97 -17.92 23.33
CA LYS A 464 -6.42 -18.32 21.98
C LYS A 464 -7.14 -17.16 21.31
N VAL A 465 -6.37 -16.29 20.66
CA VAL A 465 -6.88 -15.15 19.90
C VAL A 465 -6.77 -15.47 18.41
N GLN A 466 -7.90 -15.41 17.71
CA GLN A 466 -7.92 -15.50 16.25
C GLN A 466 -7.98 -14.08 15.65
N TYR A 467 -7.16 -13.85 14.62
CA TYR A 467 -7.25 -12.62 13.81
C TYR A 467 -8.29 -12.81 12.71
N ASP A 468 -9.28 -11.93 12.69
CA ASP A 468 -10.23 -11.83 11.58
C ASP A 468 -9.96 -10.56 10.76
N LYS A 469 -9.49 -10.78 9.54
CA LYS A 469 -9.18 -9.74 8.56
C LYS A 469 -10.37 -8.82 8.24
N ARG A 470 -11.61 -9.30 8.34
CA ARG A 470 -12.83 -8.52 8.05
C ARG A 470 -13.07 -7.43 9.08
N LEU A 471 -12.72 -7.72 10.33
CA LEU A 471 -12.82 -6.80 11.46
C LEU A 471 -11.67 -5.78 11.49
N ASP A 472 -10.70 -5.87 10.57
CA ASP A 472 -9.51 -5.02 10.55
C ASP A 472 -9.84 -3.58 10.11
N PRO A 473 -9.75 -2.60 11.04
CA PRO A 473 -10.10 -1.22 10.75
C PRO A 473 -9.05 -0.52 9.86
N VAL A 474 -7.90 -1.15 9.62
CA VAL A 474 -6.87 -0.67 8.69
C VAL A 474 -7.27 -0.97 7.25
N LEU A 475 -7.76 -2.18 6.99
CA LEU A 475 -8.17 -2.61 5.66
C LEU A 475 -9.47 -1.93 5.21
N SER A 476 -10.31 -1.50 6.17
CA SER A 476 -11.58 -0.82 5.91
C SER A 476 -12.42 -1.59 4.87
N LEU A 477 -12.55 -2.90 5.10
CA LEU A 477 -13.35 -3.77 4.26
C LEU A 477 -14.84 -3.49 4.49
N PRO A 478 -15.67 -3.54 3.43
CA PRO A 478 -17.12 -3.44 3.56
C PRO A 478 -17.73 -4.67 4.28
N ASP A 479 -18.79 -4.46 5.04
CA ASP A 479 -19.69 -5.54 5.45
C ASP A 479 -20.56 -6.03 4.27
N GLY A 480 -21.21 -7.19 4.41
CA GLY A 480 -22.04 -7.77 3.36
C GLY A 480 -23.14 -6.82 2.83
N PRO A 481 -23.89 -6.11 3.70
CA PRO A 481 -24.85 -5.09 3.27
C PRO A 481 -24.21 -3.93 2.49
N GLU A 482 -23.05 -3.42 2.91
CA GLU A 482 -22.29 -2.37 2.23
C GLU A 482 -21.74 -2.85 0.88
N CYS A 483 -21.26 -4.10 0.80
CA CYS A 483 -20.88 -4.74 -0.46
C CYS A 483 -22.03 -4.68 -1.47
N VAL A 484 -23.21 -5.14 -1.08
CA VAL A 484 -24.39 -5.13 -1.97
C VAL A 484 -24.82 -3.70 -2.33
N ARG A 485 -24.77 -2.74 -1.40
CA ARG A 485 -24.99 -1.31 -1.73
C ARG A 485 -24.01 -0.80 -2.78
N ARG A 486 -22.71 -1.10 -2.65
CA ARG A 486 -21.67 -0.68 -3.60
C ARG A 486 -21.85 -1.32 -4.98
N LEU A 487 -22.16 -2.62 -5.03
CA LEU A 487 -22.37 -3.34 -6.29
C LEU A 487 -23.60 -2.81 -7.05
N ASN A 488 -24.73 -2.60 -6.35
CA ASN A 488 -25.92 -2.03 -6.96
C ASN A 488 -25.71 -0.58 -7.40
N ALA A 489 -25.02 0.25 -6.60
CA ALA A 489 -24.66 1.61 -6.98
C ALA A 489 -23.71 1.67 -8.19
N ALA A 490 -22.80 0.70 -8.34
CA ALA A 490 -21.92 0.61 -9.52
C ALA A 490 -22.72 0.35 -10.81
N VAL A 491 -23.71 -0.55 -10.77
CA VAL A 491 -24.58 -0.84 -11.92
C VAL A 491 -25.62 0.26 -12.18
N GLU A 492 -26.04 1.02 -11.16
CA GLU A 492 -26.86 2.22 -11.35
C GLU A 492 -26.07 3.36 -12.01
N HIS A 493 -24.82 3.58 -11.58
CA HIS A 493 -23.95 4.62 -12.13
C HIS A 493 -23.51 4.32 -13.58
N ALA A 494 -23.23 3.04 -13.88
CA ALA A 494 -22.89 2.56 -15.20
C ALA A 494 -23.72 1.31 -15.53
N LYS A 495 -24.82 1.50 -16.27
CA LYS A 495 -25.71 0.40 -16.66
C LYS A 495 -24.97 -0.67 -17.47
N ILE A 496 -25.13 -1.93 -17.06
CA ILE A 496 -24.72 -3.09 -17.86
C ILE A 496 -25.73 -3.24 -19.01
N THR A 497 -25.30 -2.92 -20.22
CA THR A 497 -26.12 -3.02 -21.44
C THR A 497 -25.87 -4.33 -22.17
N PHE A 498 -26.90 -4.86 -22.83
CA PHE A 498 -26.86 -6.10 -23.60
C PHE A 498 -27.31 -5.87 -25.04
N GLU A 499 -26.81 -6.67 -25.98
CA GLU A 499 -27.31 -6.66 -27.36
C GLU A 499 -28.82 -7.03 -27.40
N PRO A 500 -29.61 -6.46 -28.34
CA PRO A 500 -31.05 -6.70 -28.43
C PRO A 500 -31.40 -8.20 -28.54
N GLY A 501 -32.24 -8.69 -27.62
CA GLY A 501 -32.64 -10.10 -27.56
C GLY A 501 -31.54 -11.08 -27.14
N SER A 502 -30.40 -10.59 -26.64
CA SER A 502 -29.22 -11.40 -26.30
C SER A 502 -28.79 -11.24 -24.83
N SER A 503 -27.93 -12.16 -24.40
CA SER A 503 -27.12 -12.07 -23.17
C SER A 503 -25.68 -11.57 -23.42
N THR A 504 -25.30 -11.24 -24.66
CA THR A 504 -24.02 -10.59 -24.96
C THR A 504 -23.98 -9.21 -24.31
N ILE A 505 -22.98 -8.95 -23.46
CA ILE A 505 -22.73 -7.60 -22.90
C ILE A 505 -22.18 -6.71 -24.02
N ALA A 506 -22.76 -5.53 -24.21
CA ALA A 506 -22.35 -4.59 -25.25
C ALA A 506 -21.00 -3.93 -24.91
N ALA A 507 -20.29 -3.41 -25.92
CA ALA A 507 -18.96 -2.81 -25.73
C ALA A 507 -19.00 -1.59 -24.79
N GLU A 508 -20.09 -0.83 -24.83
CA GLU A 508 -20.38 0.30 -23.94
C GLU A 508 -20.52 -0.12 -22.47
N GLY A 509 -20.90 -1.37 -22.22
CA GLY A 509 -21.00 -1.97 -20.88
C GLY A 509 -19.66 -2.43 -20.30
N ALA A 510 -18.55 -2.39 -21.04
CA ALA A 510 -17.26 -2.87 -20.57
C ALA A 510 -16.75 -2.09 -19.33
N GLY A 511 -16.88 -0.75 -19.34
CA GLY A 511 -16.47 0.10 -18.21
C GLY A 511 -17.34 -0.11 -16.95
N ALA A 512 -18.62 -0.46 -17.13
CA ALA A 512 -19.49 -0.86 -16.03
C ALA A 512 -18.98 -2.13 -15.35
N MET A 513 -18.59 -3.13 -16.15
CA MET A 513 -18.01 -4.38 -15.64
C MET A 513 -16.66 -4.19 -14.96
N ASP A 514 -15.85 -3.22 -15.39
CA ASP A 514 -14.58 -2.89 -14.74
C ASP A 514 -14.80 -2.24 -13.37
N GLY A 515 -15.75 -1.30 -13.28
CA GLY A 515 -16.16 -0.70 -12.00
C GLY A 515 -16.79 -1.72 -11.04
N LEU A 516 -17.62 -2.63 -11.56
CA LEU A 516 -18.21 -3.73 -10.79
C LEU A 516 -17.15 -4.70 -10.26
N ALA A 517 -16.16 -5.06 -11.08
CA ALA A 517 -15.05 -5.92 -10.65
C ALA A 517 -14.19 -5.25 -9.57
N ALA A 518 -13.94 -3.93 -9.70
CA ALA A 518 -13.25 -3.16 -8.66
C ALA A 518 -14.01 -3.16 -7.33
N ALA A 519 -15.34 -3.03 -7.36
CA ALA A 519 -16.20 -3.11 -6.17
C ALA A 519 -16.26 -4.53 -5.57
N MET A 520 -16.28 -5.58 -6.40
CA MET A 520 -16.40 -6.97 -5.94
C MET A 520 -15.14 -7.50 -5.26
N LYS A 521 -13.96 -6.97 -5.61
CA LYS A 521 -12.67 -7.45 -5.07
C LYS A 521 -12.56 -7.41 -3.53
N ASP A 522 -13.22 -6.45 -2.89
CA ASP A 522 -13.26 -6.34 -1.42
C ASP A 522 -14.47 -7.09 -0.80
N CYS A 523 -15.20 -7.88 -1.60
CA CYS A 523 -16.48 -8.53 -1.27
C CYS A 523 -16.53 -10.03 -1.58
N GLU A 524 -15.44 -10.64 -2.05
CA GLU A 524 -15.40 -12.02 -2.56
C GLU A 524 -15.76 -13.10 -1.52
N GLU A 525 -15.72 -12.78 -0.22
CA GLU A 525 -16.01 -13.70 0.88
C GLU A 525 -17.53 -13.86 1.17
N PHE A 526 -18.37 -12.95 0.67
CA PHE A 526 -19.82 -12.96 0.88
C PHE A 526 -20.56 -13.79 -0.18
N ARG A 527 -21.67 -14.42 0.21
CA ARG A 527 -22.56 -15.12 -0.72
C ARG A 527 -23.52 -14.14 -1.38
N ILE A 528 -23.40 -13.97 -2.70
CA ILE A 528 -24.10 -12.92 -3.46
C ILE A 528 -24.89 -13.53 -4.62
N GLU A 529 -26.20 -13.27 -4.67
CA GLU A 529 -27.05 -13.57 -5.81
C GLU A 529 -26.95 -12.44 -6.85
N VAL A 530 -26.78 -12.80 -8.12
CA VAL A 530 -26.89 -11.91 -9.28
C VAL A 530 -28.25 -12.15 -9.92
N GLY A 531 -29.20 -11.27 -9.61
CA GLY A 531 -30.55 -11.29 -10.15
C GLY A 531 -30.62 -10.62 -11.52
N GLY A 532 -31.08 -11.36 -12.52
CA GLY A 532 -31.40 -10.83 -13.84
C GLY A 532 -32.90 -10.57 -13.99
N HIS A 533 -33.26 -9.41 -14.55
CA HIS A 533 -34.66 -9.00 -14.77
C HIS A 533 -34.89 -8.53 -16.22
N THR A 534 -36.10 -8.70 -16.72
CA THR A 534 -36.57 -8.19 -18.02
C THR A 534 -37.79 -7.28 -17.84
N ASP A 535 -38.14 -6.56 -18.89
CA ASP A 535 -39.48 -5.98 -19.02
C ASP A 535 -40.52 -7.07 -19.43
N SER A 536 -41.79 -6.66 -19.54
CA SER A 536 -42.91 -7.53 -19.93
C SER A 536 -43.04 -7.80 -21.45
N GLN A 537 -42.04 -7.47 -22.27
CA GLN A 537 -42.11 -7.69 -23.71
C GLN A 537 -41.57 -9.06 -24.09
N GLY A 538 -42.45 -10.06 -24.14
CA GLY A 538 -42.06 -11.40 -24.59
C GLY A 538 -43.08 -12.48 -24.27
N ARG A 539 -42.57 -13.69 -24.07
CA ARG A 539 -43.26 -14.77 -23.36
C ARG A 539 -42.52 -15.01 -22.06
N ASP A 540 -43.25 -15.30 -20.99
CA ASP A 540 -42.73 -15.50 -19.65
C ASP A 540 -41.52 -16.46 -19.62
N GLU A 541 -41.57 -17.58 -20.35
CA GLU A 541 -40.47 -18.57 -20.37
C GLU A 541 -39.22 -18.04 -21.11
N MET A 542 -39.42 -17.22 -22.16
CA MET A 542 -38.34 -16.58 -22.90
C MET A 542 -37.69 -15.48 -22.07
N ASN A 543 -38.49 -14.68 -21.37
CA ASN A 543 -38.03 -13.64 -20.47
C ASN A 543 -37.27 -14.22 -19.26
N LEU A 544 -37.76 -15.34 -18.71
CA LEU A 544 -37.06 -16.08 -17.66
C LEU A 544 -35.70 -16.59 -18.14
N SER A 545 -35.63 -17.29 -19.29
CA SER A 545 -34.36 -17.76 -19.87
C SER A 545 -33.38 -16.61 -20.12
N LEU A 546 -33.83 -15.56 -20.83
CA LEU A 546 -32.99 -14.41 -21.16
C LEU A 546 -32.43 -13.71 -19.92
N SER A 547 -33.23 -13.60 -18.86
CA SER A 547 -32.80 -13.03 -17.58
C SER A 547 -31.74 -13.90 -16.88
N GLN A 548 -31.88 -15.23 -16.94
CA GLN A 548 -30.94 -16.19 -16.38
C GLN A 548 -29.61 -16.20 -17.15
N ASP A 549 -29.67 -16.15 -18.49
CA ASP A 549 -28.51 -16.11 -19.37
C ASP A 549 -27.71 -14.81 -19.19
N ARG A 550 -28.40 -13.69 -18.98
CA ARG A 550 -27.79 -12.38 -18.65
C ARG A 550 -27.10 -12.37 -17.30
N ALA A 551 -27.73 -12.90 -16.24
CA ALA A 551 -27.10 -13.04 -14.94
C ALA A 551 -25.82 -13.91 -15.02
N GLN A 552 -25.86 -15.01 -15.78
CA GLN A 552 -24.69 -15.86 -16.04
C GLN A 552 -23.62 -15.18 -16.91
N ALA A 553 -24.00 -14.28 -17.82
CA ALA A 553 -23.05 -13.49 -18.59
C ALA A 553 -22.28 -12.50 -17.71
N VAL A 554 -22.94 -11.85 -16.74
CA VAL A 554 -22.30 -10.97 -15.74
C VAL A 554 -21.30 -11.75 -14.88
N VAL A 555 -21.69 -12.92 -14.35
CA VAL A 555 -20.78 -13.76 -13.55
C VAL A 555 -19.57 -14.23 -14.37
N ARG A 556 -19.75 -14.63 -15.63
CA ARG A 556 -18.62 -14.95 -16.52
C ARG A 556 -17.71 -13.76 -16.77
N ALA A 557 -18.27 -12.57 -17.05
CA ALA A 557 -17.49 -11.37 -17.29
C ALA A 557 -16.74 -10.84 -16.05
N LEU A 558 -17.14 -11.23 -14.83
CA LEU A 558 -16.37 -11.04 -13.59
C LEU A 558 -15.25 -12.09 -13.45
N MET A 559 -15.53 -13.37 -13.77
CA MET A 559 -14.51 -14.43 -13.80
C MET A 559 -13.37 -14.10 -14.78
N ASP A 560 -13.69 -13.58 -15.97
CA ASP A 560 -12.72 -13.14 -16.98
C ASP A 560 -11.82 -11.99 -16.45
N ARG A 561 -12.34 -11.20 -15.50
CA ARG A 561 -11.61 -10.13 -14.78
C ARG A 561 -10.85 -10.62 -13.54
N ARG A 562 -10.75 -11.94 -13.36
CA ARG A 562 -10.08 -12.63 -12.24
C ARG A 562 -10.69 -12.39 -10.86
N ILE A 563 -11.98 -12.06 -10.81
CA ILE A 563 -12.74 -11.99 -9.56
C ILE A 563 -13.16 -13.40 -9.14
N SER A 564 -13.06 -13.72 -7.86
CA SER A 564 -13.53 -15.01 -7.33
C SER A 564 -15.06 -15.07 -7.35
N VAL A 565 -15.62 -15.87 -8.26
CA VAL A 565 -17.07 -16.09 -8.36
C VAL A 565 -17.57 -17.30 -7.56
N ARG A 566 -16.72 -17.92 -6.72
CA ARG A 566 -17.06 -19.13 -5.93
C ARG A 566 -18.31 -18.94 -5.08
N ASN A 567 -18.50 -17.74 -4.54
CA ASN A 567 -19.60 -17.40 -3.64
C ASN A 567 -20.77 -16.71 -4.37
N MET A 568 -20.75 -16.68 -5.72
CA MET A 568 -21.76 -16.00 -6.52
C MET A 568 -22.76 -16.98 -7.16
N THR A 569 -24.06 -16.65 -7.10
CA THR A 569 -25.14 -17.44 -7.74
C THR A 569 -25.87 -16.57 -8.76
N ALA A 570 -25.90 -16.97 -10.04
CA ALA A 570 -26.67 -16.27 -11.07
C ALA A 570 -28.10 -16.78 -11.16
N LYS A 571 -29.11 -15.90 -11.16
CA LYS A 571 -30.52 -16.29 -11.17
C LYS A 571 -31.37 -15.36 -12.05
N GLY A 572 -32.19 -15.95 -12.90
CA GLY A 572 -33.18 -15.22 -13.69
C GLY A 572 -34.52 -15.08 -12.98
N PHE A 573 -35.12 -13.89 -13.02
CA PHE A 573 -36.47 -13.62 -12.53
C PHE A 573 -37.47 -13.23 -13.64
N GLY A 574 -37.00 -13.05 -14.88
CA GLY A 574 -37.77 -12.54 -16.00
C GLY A 574 -38.47 -11.22 -15.65
N GLU A 575 -39.75 -11.12 -15.98
CA GLU A 575 -40.60 -9.95 -15.70
C GLU A 575 -41.32 -10.00 -14.34
N THR A 576 -41.11 -11.04 -13.53
CA THR A 576 -41.92 -11.30 -12.32
C THR A 576 -41.70 -10.30 -11.17
N GLN A 577 -40.67 -9.47 -11.26
CA GLN A 577 -40.30 -8.46 -10.25
C GLN A 577 -40.03 -7.09 -10.90
N PRO A 578 -41.08 -6.41 -11.40
CA PRO A 578 -40.95 -5.07 -11.97
C PRO A 578 -40.78 -4.03 -10.86
N ILE A 579 -39.92 -3.04 -11.10
CA ILE A 579 -39.69 -1.88 -10.23
C ILE A 579 -40.32 -0.59 -10.79
N ALA A 580 -40.73 -0.61 -12.06
CA ALA A 580 -41.36 0.52 -12.74
C ALA A 580 -42.47 0.04 -13.70
N ASP A 581 -43.26 1.00 -14.19
CA ASP A 581 -44.41 0.74 -15.05
C ASP A 581 -44.01 0.28 -16.46
N ASN A 582 -44.38 -0.95 -16.80
CA ASN A 582 -44.10 -1.59 -18.09
C ASN A 582 -44.84 -0.94 -19.27
N ASP A 583 -45.86 -0.12 -19.05
CA ASP A 583 -46.55 0.59 -20.15
C ASP A 583 -45.66 1.68 -20.77
N THR A 584 -44.72 2.24 -20.01
CA THR A 584 -43.76 3.29 -20.45
C THR A 584 -42.43 2.70 -20.95
N GLU A 585 -41.74 3.35 -21.89
CA GLU A 585 -40.42 2.87 -22.32
C GLU A 585 -39.37 3.08 -21.22
N GLU A 586 -39.49 4.19 -20.50
CA GLU A 586 -38.66 4.55 -19.36
C GLU A 586 -38.77 3.50 -18.24
N GLY A 587 -39.98 2.99 -17.97
CA GLY A 587 -40.21 1.95 -16.98
C GLY A 587 -39.79 0.55 -17.44
N ARG A 588 -39.97 0.21 -18.73
CA ARG A 588 -39.37 -1.02 -19.30
C ARG A 588 -37.84 -1.00 -19.18
N GLU A 589 -37.22 0.13 -19.51
CA GLU A 589 -35.76 0.33 -19.40
C GLU A 589 -35.26 0.35 -17.94
N ALA A 590 -36.12 0.61 -16.95
CA ALA A 590 -35.79 0.40 -15.53
C ALA A 590 -35.95 -1.07 -15.10
N ASN A 591 -36.93 -1.81 -15.67
CA ASN A 591 -37.14 -3.23 -15.39
C ASN A 591 -36.05 -4.13 -15.98
N ARG A 592 -35.46 -3.75 -17.12
CA ARG A 592 -34.27 -4.37 -17.75
C ARG A 592 -33.00 -4.12 -16.92
N ARG A 593 -32.84 -4.80 -15.78
CA ARG A 593 -31.72 -4.58 -14.82
C ARG A 593 -30.99 -5.86 -14.40
N ILE A 594 -29.80 -5.66 -13.84
CA ILE A 594 -29.06 -6.62 -13.01
C ILE A 594 -29.08 -6.08 -11.57
N GLU A 595 -29.32 -6.94 -10.60
CA GLU A 595 -29.37 -6.60 -9.18
C GLU A 595 -28.52 -7.59 -8.37
N PHE A 596 -27.86 -7.11 -7.32
CA PHE A 596 -27.09 -7.92 -6.39
C PHE A 596 -27.85 -8.03 -5.07
N VAL A 597 -27.92 -9.24 -4.52
CA VAL A 597 -28.60 -9.52 -3.24
C VAL A 597 -27.68 -10.35 -2.35
N LEU A 598 -27.61 -10.02 -1.06
CA LEU A 598 -26.85 -10.79 -0.08
C LEU A 598 -27.66 -12.03 0.29
N LEU A 599 -27.10 -13.23 0.09
CA LEU A 599 -27.76 -14.48 0.43
C LEU A 599 -27.64 -14.81 1.91
N ASP A 600 -26.45 -14.60 2.48
CA ASP A 600 -26.14 -14.82 3.90
C ASP A 600 -25.37 -13.60 4.44
N THR A 601 -25.72 -13.15 5.65
CA THR A 601 -25.04 -12.03 6.32
C THR A 601 -23.65 -12.39 6.84
N GLU A 602 -23.42 -13.67 7.10
CA GLU A 602 -22.12 -14.21 7.47
C GLU A 602 -21.38 -14.68 6.21
N PRO A 603 -20.09 -14.34 6.04
CA PRO A 603 -19.28 -14.85 4.95
C PRO A 603 -18.93 -16.32 5.19
N MET A 604 -18.55 -17.04 4.13
CA MET A 604 -18.16 -18.44 4.29
C MET A 604 -16.78 -18.54 4.94
N GLU A 605 -16.65 -19.32 6.02
CA GLU A 605 -15.35 -19.69 6.54
C GLU A 605 -14.50 -20.37 5.46
N GLN A 606 -13.18 -20.10 5.47
CA GLN A 606 -12.24 -20.63 4.48
C GLN A 606 -11.93 -22.12 4.74
N GLY A 607 -12.92 -22.99 4.49
CA GLY A 607 -12.80 -24.43 4.64
C GLY A 607 -13.87 -25.21 3.87
N GLU A 608 -15.13 -24.77 3.93
CA GLU A 608 -16.23 -25.50 3.31
C GLU A 608 -16.39 -25.14 1.82
N ALA A 609 -15.77 -25.95 0.97
CA ALA A 609 -16.23 -26.13 -0.39
C ALA A 609 -17.60 -26.82 -0.31
N ALA A 610 -18.67 -26.08 -0.58
CA ALA A 610 -20.02 -26.62 -0.59
C ALA A 610 -20.09 -27.84 -1.51
N VAL A 611 -20.12 -29.04 -0.93
CA VAL A 611 -20.51 -30.25 -1.62
C VAL A 611 -21.99 -30.05 -1.93
N ALA A 612 -22.29 -29.65 -3.16
CA ALA A 612 -23.67 -29.55 -3.62
C ALA A 612 -24.29 -30.96 -3.49
N GLU A 613 -25.17 -31.14 -2.51
CA GLU A 613 -25.99 -32.33 -2.41
C GLU A 613 -26.82 -32.43 -3.68
N VAL A 614 -26.40 -33.34 -4.58
CA VAL A 614 -27.29 -33.88 -5.59
C VAL A 614 -28.37 -34.62 -4.81
N PRO A 615 -29.64 -34.19 -4.86
CA PRO A 615 -30.68 -34.84 -4.07
C PRO A 615 -30.87 -36.26 -4.59
N THR A 616 -30.51 -37.23 -3.75
CA THR A 616 -30.81 -38.63 -4.00
C THR A 616 -32.33 -38.82 -3.93
N PRO A 617 -32.97 -39.50 -4.90
CA PRO A 617 -34.40 -39.77 -4.82
C PRO A 617 -34.68 -40.70 -3.64
N ILE A 618 -35.45 -40.23 -2.67
CA ILE A 618 -35.95 -41.07 -1.57
C ILE A 618 -36.94 -42.09 -2.16
N PRO A 619 -36.79 -43.39 -1.84
CA PRO A 619 -37.71 -44.42 -2.32
C PRO A 619 -38.95 -44.50 -1.43
N ASP A 620 -40.14 -44.53 -2.04
CA ASP A 620 -41.34 -45.07 -1.40
C ASP A 620 -42.03 -46.06 -2.36
N ALA A 621 -42.21 -47.28 -1.87
CA ALA A 621 -43.12 -48.28 -2.41
C ALA A 621 -44.51 -48.09 -1.73
N VAL A 622 -45.63 -48.68 -2.13
CA VAL A 622 -45.91 -49.91 -2.90
C VAL A 622 -47.31 -49.75 -3.51
N ASP A 623 -47.65 -50.45 -4.60
CA ASP A 623 -48.68 -51.52 -4.56
C ASP A 623 -48.94 -52.23 -5.92
N ALA A 624 -48.80 -53.56 -5.87
CA ALA A 624 -49.50 -54.62 -6.62
C ALA A 624 -49.78 -54.50 -8.15
N GLU A 625 -48.91 -55.14 -8.95
CA GLU A 625 -49.21 -56.32 -9.83
C GLU A 625 -50.71 -56.73 -10.00
N PRO A 626 -51.16 -57.13 -11.22
CA PRO A 626 -50.70 -58.44 -11.72
C PRO A 626 -50.54 -58.68 -13.24
N SER A 627 -49.55 -59.55 -13.51
CA SER A 627 -49.58 -60.74 -14.39
C SER A 627 -49.32 -60.65 -15.90
N GLU A 628 -48.53 -61.61 -16.36
CA GLU A 628 -47.98 -61.82 -17.70
C GLU A 628 -48.98 -62.52 -18.65
N GLU A 629 -49.33 -61.92 -19.77
CA GLU A 629 -49.81 -62.66 -20.97
C GLU A 629 -49.62 -61.82 -22.25
N GLU A 630 -48.48 -61.99 -22.95
CA GLU A 630 -48.21 -61.75 -24.39
C GLU A 630 -46.67 -61.82 -24.63
N LEU A 631 -46.09 -63.03 -24.62
CA LEU A 631 -45.86 -63.90 -25.80
C LEU A 631 -44.81 -63.40 -26.81
N ASN A 632 -43.69 -64.13 -26.83
CA ASN A 632 -42.61 -64.12 -27.83
C ASN A 632 -43.08 -64.11 -29.30
N ALA A 633 -42.37 -63.34 -30.16
CA ALA A 633 -41.66 -63.80 -31.38
C ALA A 633 -40.99 -62.58 -32.05
N GLU A 634 -39.67 -62.46 -32.20
CA GLU A 634 -38.72 -63.22 -33.07
C GLU A 634 -38.58 -62.59 -34.49
N PHE A 635 -37.41 -62.77 -35.13
CA PHE A 635 -36.96 -62.30 -36.47
C PHE A 635 -36.53 -60.82 -36.61
N THR A 636 -35.37 -60.46 -37.19
CA THR A 636 -34.14 -61.21 -37.59
C THR A 636 -32.97 -60.24 -37.86
N GLU A 637 -31.73 -60.74 -37.69
CA GLU A 637 -30.57 -60.63 -38.63
C GLU A 637 -30.84 -59.91 -39.97
N THR A 638 -29.98 -59.06 -40.55
CA THR A 638 -28.51 -59.07 -40.77
C THR A 638 -28.07 -57.63 -41.11
N ASP A 639 -26.81 -57.18 -40.98
CA ASP A 639 -25.67 -57.56 -41.83
C ASP A 639 -24.34 -57.02 -41.26
N ALA A 640 -23.21 -57.52 -41.76
CA ALA A 640 -21.88 -57.24 -41.25
C ALA A 640 -20.89 -56.83 -42.35
N ALA A 641 -19.64 -56.58 -41.92
CA ALA A 641 -18.42 -56.44 -42.72
C ALA A 641 -18.01 -55.00 -43.14
N PRO A 642 -16.69 -54.75 -43.32
CA PRO A 642 -16.07 -53.45 -43.00
C PRO A 642 -15.24 -52.86 -44.16
N MET A 643 -14.51 -51.76 -43.92
CA MET A 643 -13.25 -51.37 -44.59
C MET A 643 -12.61 -50.19 -43.82
N GLU A 644 -11.39 -50.36 -43.31
CA GLU A 644 -10.11 -49.79 -43.84
C GLU A 644 -9.90 -48.31 -43.45
N HIS A 645 -8.93 -47.84 -42.64
CA HIS A 645 -7.51 -48.15 -42.33
C HIS A 645 -6.52 -47.18 -43.02
N GLU A 646 -6.04 -46.21 -42.24
CA GLU A 646 -4.78 -45.41 -42.33
C GLU A 646 -4.55 -44.95 -40.86
N GLY A 647 -3.40 -45.13 -40.20
CA GLY A 647 -2.07 -44.59 -40.50
C GLY A 647 -1.98 -43.20 -39.86
N GLU A 648 -1.26 -42.92 -38.76
CA GLU A 648 0.13 -43.25 -38.42
C GLU A 648 0.36 -43.18 -36.87
N GLU A 649 1.44 -43.78 -36.34
CA GLU A 649 1.93 -43.62 -34.94
C GLU A 649 3.35 -42.95 -34.95
N PRO A 650 4.03 -42.67 -33.81
CA PRO A 650 4.65 -41.35 -33.59
C PRO A 650 6.17 -41.26 -33.83
N ALA A 651 6.69 -40.02 -33.83
CA ALA A 651 8.11 -39.66 -33.63
C ALA A 651 8.14 -38.37 -32.77
N GLU A 652 8.78 -38.30 -31.59
CA GLU A 652 10.20 -38.52 -31.22
C GLU A 652 11.04 -37.23 -31.37
N GLU A 653 11.84 -36.92 -30.34
CA GLU A 653 12.63 -35.70 -30.18
C GLU A 653 13.78 -35.59 -31.21
N PRO A 654 14.34 -34.38 -31.39
CA PRO A 654 15.79 -34.30 -31.08
C PRO A 654 16.27 -32.96 -30.49
N ALA A 655 17.23 -33.04 -29.57
CA ALA A 655 18.37 -32.12 -29.51
C ALA A 655 19.48 -32.64 -30.46
N PRO A 656 20.42 -31.82 -30.99
CA PRO A 656 21.58 -31.41 -30.16
C PRO A 656 22.32 -30.08 -30.53
N GLU A 657 23.12 -29.62 -29.55
CA GLU A 657 24.52 -29.11 -29.59
C GLU A 657 25.06 -28.06 -30.61
N ASP A 658 25.67 -27.02 -30.01
CA ASP A 658 26.98 -26.36 -30.27
C ASP A 658 27.60 -26.15 -31.67
N MET A 659 28.06 -24.90 -31.88
CA MET A 659 29.44 -24.44 -32.24
C MET A 659 29.40 -22.90 -32.39
N ALA A 660 30.18 -22.07 -31.66
CA ALA A 660 31.62 -21.80 -31.78
C ALA A 660 32.03 -21.24 -33.17
N THR A 661 32.79 -20.15 -33.38
CA THR A 661 33.61 -19.25 -32.51
C THR A 661 34.02 -17.98 -33.31
N GLU A 662 34.96 -17.17 -32.78
CA GLU A 662 35.73 -16.05 -33.40
C GLU A 662 35.13 -14.63 -33.30
N ASP A 663 35.88 -13.57 -32.99
CA ASP A 663 37.19 -13.42 -32.29
C ASP A 663 37.39 -11.95 -31.87
N ALA A 664 38.16 -11.67 -30.79
CA ALA A 664 38.83 -10.37 -30.50
C ALA A 664 39.54 -10.33 -29.12
N GLN A 665 40.83 -10.65 -29.11
CA GLN A 665 41.82 -10.25 -28.11
C GLN A 665 42.19 -8.75 -28.30
N ALA A 666 42.95 -8.03 -27.46
CA ALA A 666 43.27 -8.02 -26.02
C ALA A 666 44.23 -6.82 -25.82
N GLU A 667 44.29 -6.18 -24.65
CA GLU A 667 45.54 -5.57 -24.15
C GLU A 667 45.46 -5.21 -22.66
N SER A 668 46.62 -5.19 -22.01
CA SER A 668 46.81 -5.06 -20.57
C SER A 668 47.86 -3.99 -20.29
N ASP A 669 47.78 -3.28 -19.16
CA ASP A 669 49.00 -2.81 -18.50
C ASP A 669 48.81 -2.54 -17.00
N ALA A 670 49.87 -2.82 -16.25
CA ALA A 670 50.04 -2.53 -14.83
C ALA A 670 51.51 -2.16 -14.58
N PRO A 671 51.87 -1.53 -13.44
CA PRO A 671 53.26 -1.52 -12.99
C PRO A 671 53.49 -2.12 -11.59
N THR A 672 54.43 -3.06 -11.54
CA THR A 672 55.29 -3.49 -10.41
C THR A 672 56.15 -2.30 -9.88
N ALA A 673 56.88 -2.27 -8.75
CA ALA A 673 57.28 -3.19 -7.65
C ALA A 673 57.62 -2.30 -6.40
N GLU A 674 58.20 -2.68 -5.25
CA GLU A 674 58.74 -3.94 -4.66
C GLU A 674 58.76 -3.82 -3.10
N ALA A 675 59.49 -4.69 -2.37
CA ALA A 675 59.77 -4.59 -0.91
C ALA A 675 61.30 -4.38 -0.66
N PRO A 676 61.83 -4.21 0.59
CA PRO A 676 61.93 -5.32 1.58
C PRO A 676 61.98 -4.94 3.11
N ASP A 677 61.96 -5.97 3.98
CA ASP A 677 62.58 -6.20 5.33
C ASP A 677 63.01 -5.03 6.28
N ALA A 678 63.06 -5.15 7.62
CA ALA A 678 62.82 -6.26 8.57
C ALA A 678 62.66 -5.75 10.04
N SER A 679 62.10 -6.61 10.91
CA SER A 679 62.39 -6.80 12.36
C SER A 679 62.48 -5.60 13.35
N ALA A 680 61.63 -5.61 14.40
CA ALA A 680 61.99 -5.88 15.82
C ALA A 680 61.00 -5.30 16.86
N ASP A 681 60.57 -6.14 17.82
CA ASP A 681 59.93 -5.78 19.10
C ASP A 681 61.05 -5.46 20.15
N PRO A 682 60.85 -4.69 21.26
CA PRO A 682 59.93 -5.06 22.34
C PRO A 682 59.17 -3.91 23.08
N ALA A 683 58.13 -4.30 23.81
CA ALA A 683 57.37 -3.52 24.80
C ALA A 683 58.11 -3.35 26.18
N PRO A 684 57.47 -2.96 27.31
CA PRO A 684 56.45 -1.93 27.61
C PRO A 684 56.81 -1.02 28.83
N THR A 685 56.06 0.08 29.07
CA THR A 685 55.87 0.64 30.44
C THR A 685 54.58 1.48 30.59
N GLU A 686 54.09 1.57 31.83
CA GLU A 686 52.77 2.07 32.24
C GLU A 686 52.90 3.34 33.18
N PRO A 687 51.93 3.83 33.98
CA PRO A 687 51.39 5.19 33.82
C PRO A 687 51.44 6.12 35.07
N GLU A 688 51.12 7.42 34.91
CA GLU A 688 50.67 8.42 35.93
C GLU A 688 50.33 9.74 35.17
N ALA A 689 49.54 10.73 35.62
CA ALA A 689 48.49 10.88 36.65
C ALA A 689 47.72 12.20 36.36
N ALA A 690 46.54 12.41 36.97
CA ALA A 690 45.77 13.66 36.85
C ALA A 690 46.35 14.82 37.70
N PRO A 691 45.94 16.08 37.45
CA PRO A 691 45.13 16.74 38.48
C PRO A 691 44.01 17.68 37.96
N ALA A 692 43.15 18.12 38.90
CA ALA A 692 42.02 19.05 38.68
C ALA A 692 42.36 20.48 39.22
N PRO A 693 41.40 21.42 39.43
CA PRO A 693 41.39 22.69 38.69
C PRO A 693 41.69 23.94 39.56
N ALA A 694 41.81 25.11 38.90
CA ALA A 694 41.98 26.40 39.57
C ALA A 694 41.08 27.50 38.95
N THR A 695 40.63 28.40 39.81
CA THR A 695 39.80 29.60 39.56
C THR A 695 40.64 30.82 39.15
N GLU A 696 40.09 31.75 38.35
CA GLU A 696 39.98 33.19 38.75
C GLU A 696 39.14 34.07 37.79
N THR A 697 38.79 35.27 38.30
CA THR A 697 37.79 36.23 37.81
C THR A 697 38.38 37.48 37.15
N THR A 698 37.63 38.14 36.23
CA THR A 698 37.28 39.60 36.19
C THR A 698 36.59 39.92 34.84
N THR A 699 35.38 40.50 34.72
CA THR A 699 34.79 41.79 35.13
C THR A 699 34.81 42.86 34.03
N THR A 700 33.63 43.20 33.48
CA THR A 700 33.26 44.59 33.10
C THR A 700 31.72 44.76 33.05
N ASP A 701 31.23 45.68 33.87
CA ASP A 701 29.91 46.37 33.81
C ASP A 701 30.16 47.72 33.06
N PRO A 702 29.18 48.48 32.49
CA PRO A 702 28.01 48.99 33.22
C PRO A 702 26.69 49.21 32.44
N ALA A 703 25.63 49.48 33.23
CA ALA A 703 24.62 50.55 33.06
C ALA A 703 23.15 50.10 32.97
N ALA A 704 22.33 50.63 33.89
CA ALA A 704 20.91 50.37 34.00
C ALA A 704 20.06 51.63 33.74
N THR A 705 18.88 51.47 33.13
CA THR A 705 17.72 52.36 33.37
C THR A 705 16.39 51.69 33.02
N ASP A 706 15.63 51.41 34.08
CA ASP A 706 14.19 51.69 34.28
C ASP A 706 13.05 50.87 33.58
N GLN A 707 12.08 50.48 34.43
CA GLN A 707 10.68 50.04 34.19
C GLN A 707 10.39 48.63 33.62
N PRO A 708 9.18 48.07 33.83
CA PRO A 708 8.71 47.58 35.14
C PRO A 708 8.18 46.13 35.09
N GLU A 709 7.96 45.51 36.26
CA GLU A 709 7.29 44.19 36.36
C GLU A 709 5.86 44.25 35.80
N ALA A 710 5.49 43.23 35.01
CA ALA A 710 4.13 43.00 34.55
C ALA A 710 3.48 41.86 35.35
N ASP A 711 2.31 42.12 35.92
CA ASP A 711 1.51 41.13 36.64
C ASP A 711 1.13 39.93 35.75
N PRO A 712 1.00 38.72 36.32
CA PRO A 712 0.43 37.57 35.61
C PRO A 712 -1.06 37.81 35.29
N PRO A 713 -1.57 37.30 34.14
CA PRO A 713 -2.92 37.59 33.69
C PRO A 713 -3.99 37.02 34.64
N ALA A 714 -4.92 37.87 35.06
CA ALA A 714 -6.09 37.46 35.83
C ALA A 714 -7.06 36.64 34.97
N ILE A 715 -7.51 35.50 35.49
CA ILE A 715 -8.54 34.66 34.86
C ILE A 715 -9.91 35.31 35.11
N GLU A 716 -10.57 35.78 34.05
CA GLU A 716 -11.96 36.24 34.13
C GLU A 716 -12.91 35.07 34.34
N VAL A 717 -13.54 35.01 35.51
CA VAL A 717 -14.67 34.11 35.78
C VAL A 717 -15.93 34.71 35.17
N GLN A 718 -16.34 34.22 34.00
CA GLN A 718 -17.62 34.60 33.39
C GLN A 718 -18.78 34.20 34.32
N THR A 719 -19.65 35.15 34.64
CA THR A 719 -20.91 34.89 35.36
C THR A 719 -22.08 34.87 34.38
N PRO A 720 -23.12 34.02 34.58
CA PRO A 720 -24.21 33.87 33.61
C PRO A 720 -25.04 35.14 33.44
N ASP A 721 -25.17 35.58 32.19
CA ASP A 721 -25.97 36.71 31.75
C ASP A 721 -27.49 36.38 31.68
N LYS A 722 -28.34 37.40 31.48
CA LYS A 722 -29.81 37.25 31.42
C LYS A 722 -30.34 36.43 30.24
N THR A 723 -29.50 36.08 29.26
CA THR A 723 -29.84 35.21 28.12
C THR A 723 -29.50 33.74 28.35
N THR A 724 -28.80 33.38 29.43
CA THR A 724 -28.47 31.97 29.74
C THR A 724 -29.75 31.16 30.04
N PRO A 725 -30.04 30.07 29.30
CA PRO A 725 -31.24 29.26 29.55
C PRO A 725 -31.21 28.62 30.95
N ARG A 726 -32.27 28.83 31.73
CA ARG A 726 -32.42 28.17 33.04
C ARG A 726 -33.15 26.83 32.88
N PRO A 727 -32.72 25.77 33.57
CA PRO A 727 -33.48 24.52 33.63
C PRO A 727 -34.88 24.75 34.18
N LEU A 728 -35.87 24.03 33.64
CA LEU A 728 -37.25 24.04 34.14
C LEU A 728 -37.31 23.47 35.57
N PRO A 729 -38.20 23.97 36.44
CA PRO A 729 -38.34 23.46 37.80
C PRO A 729 -38.82 22.00 37.80
N ARG A 730 -38.24 21.20 38.69
CA ARG A 730 -38.59 19.79 38.93
C ARG A 730 -40.11 19.65 39.19
N PRO A 731 -40.81 18.70 38.54
CA PRO A 731 -42.23 18.45 38.81
C PRO A 731 -42.42 18.04 40.29
N GLN A 732 -43.46 18.60 40.91
CA GLN A 732 -43.77 18.29 42.32
C GLN A 732 -44.42 16.92 42.44
N GLY A 733 -43.81 16.03 43.23
CA GLY A 733 -44.41 14.75 43.61
C GLY A 733 -43.56 13.52 43.33
N LEU A 734 -42.43 13.39 44.03
CA LEU A 734 -41.77 12.12 44.37
C LEU A 734 -41.01 12.41 45.67
N GLY A 735 -41.36 11.69 46.74
CA GLY A 735 -40.93 12.01 48.12
C GLY A 735 -39.63 11.33 48.53
N ASP A 736 -39.06 11.79 49.64
CA ASP A 736 -37.88 11.18 50.28
C ASP A 736 -38.21 9.75 50.77
N GLY A 737 -37.41 8.76 50.39
CA GLY A 737 -37.60 7.39 50.89
C GLY A 737 -36.68 6.33 50.27
N GLN A 738 -35.64 5.97 51.05
CA GLN A 738 -34.68 4.86 50.88
C GLN A 738 -33.58 5.04 49.82
#